data_AF-A0A952LJY4-F1
#
_entry.id   AF-A0A952LJY4-F1
#
_cell.length_a   1.000
_cell.length_b   1.000
_cell.length_c   1.000
_cell.angle_alpha   90.00
_cell.angle_beta   90.00
_cell.angle_gamma   90.00
#
_symmetry.space_group_name_H-M   'P 1'
#
loop_
_entity.id
_entity.type
_entity.pdbx_description
1 polymer ?
#
loop_
_entity_poly.entity_id
_entity_poly.type
_entity_poly.pdbx_seq_one_letter_code
_entity_poly.pdbx_strand_id
1 'polypeptide(L)'
;MRNLVLNLVVLVGLVLSSCTTVQTQVTEPVYEQERWVVIPLHNKTVSSSAGDNAARMLETHLRARGITNIDQISGISSEEELTPAQRRKYRYAVLGEVSRWRSGSPVEQKSELALSMKIVDLPTQKVVWSGDIQQTSRDSFSRLADSAFKSLAANIQLRPGMAQAPHNNEFEIATLETSSTSPVVNAALPVATALGVTSNEVSETVVDRGNIVGKSVALFYGAKPSINVWSQFDRLVLEPDNIEPKEIEALKRSGTELFAYLSVGEVGPTRSYGAQIDPAWIMGKNPAWNSWVMDLSVQGWVEFLLEQVDRLSSQGYDGLFLDTLDSYQLHATTAQARELQQRGLVAFVSQVKKRHSHIQLIANRGFEVLPKIGNHLDALAAESLYSSWNNETSSYRPVSNNDRRWLLDTLNAAKNTYGFDVIAIDYVDPGHKSQSVSVARKIAEHGFIPWVSNPALDAVGVGSLEVMPREVLLLFDSKNSGTQAVSEVHRFIATPLEYKGYVPVYHDVATSGLPEKFAAGELAGIVTWANSTYSVEGVREFLLMSMRAGTPVAMLGVPGFSLNTDFSEQLGVHSITPIDLETTGVEQSSALVGFERSLPPRIDQLGIHARSKSDTNTVHLSLSDNNQNRADLVVTGPWGGLALYPATVDVDVNNVAYWVIDPYEFLTQALKLRTLPMPDVTTENGKRLWFSHIDGDALPSWAEIPGKKLGAEVIQEQFLTRYDYPHTVSVVEAEMKNLPQYADRQARMKTTMRSIFSMPNVELASHSFSHPYDWHKVSRWPKSGQYNLPVEGYRYNVDREIAGSVGFINSELAPKDKKVEVFLWSGEAVATERALAVTQEIGIANLNGGNTVISSLTPTLTTVSPMALTSGNYVQALAPIMNENVYTNNWKGPFDGFRRVIETMELTDKPRRLKPMNIYYHFYAGTKAASIQSLEEIYDWAVDEDPFPIYASEYAIKVPDFRSAGVARYLDGSWKLNGLGSIRSLRILDSTAWPDLVNSKGIVGAKRLHDGVYIHSDGSDTVLFKTQRTKPWSPYLVTANAKVENWDSLGSTVRFRLSGHQPVVLEIGGLTVAGCSISSSKETVQAIRLTDSTYRFEFKSKDTGDAVLNCPA
;
A
#
# COMPACT_ATOMS: atom_id res chain seq x y z
N MET A 1 -25.08 -11.68 61.58
CA MET A 1 -23.80 -11.42 60.87
C MET A 1 -23.42 -12.51 59.86
N ARG A 2 -23.67 -13.81 60.09
CA ARG A 2 -23.38 -14.86 59.09
C ARG A 2 -24.36 -14.92 57.90
N ASN A 3 -25.62 -14.48 58.08
CA ASN A 3 -26.62 -14.39 57.00
C ASN A 3 -26.57 -13.09 56.18
N LEU A 4 -25.85 -12.05 56.64
CA LEU A 4 -25.64 -10.83 55.86
C LEU A 4 -24.49 -10.99 54.84
N VAL A 5 -23.51 -11.82 55.18
CA VAL A 5 -22.37 -12.14 54.30
C VAL A 5 -22.80 -13.11 53.19
N LEU A 6 -23.75 -14.03 53.45
CA LEU A 6 -24.23 -14.96 52.41
C LEU A 6 -25.12 -14.26 51.36
N ASN A 7 -25.94 -13.28 51.77
CA ASN A 7 -26.76 -12.50 50.83
C ASN A 7 -25.94 -11.45 50.06
N LEU A 8 -24.80 -10.99 50.57
CA LEU A 8 -23.91 -10.10 49.82
C LEU A 8 -23.09 -10.86 48.76
N VAL A 9 -22.75 -12.13 49.00
CA VAL A 9 -22.07 -12.98 48.00
C VAL A 9 -23.02 -13.39 46.86
N VAL A 10 -24.32 -13.51 47.12
CA VAL A 10 -25.33 -13.78 46.07
C VAL A 10 -25.68 -12.51 45.27
N LEU A 11 -25.55 -11.31 45.84
CA LEU A 11 -25.82 -10.05 45.12
C LEU A 11 -24.61 -9.51 44.34
N VAL A 12 -23.38 -9.85 44.74
CA VAL A 12 -22.14 -9.45 44.03
C VAL A 12 -21.83 -10.37 42.81
N GLY A 13 -22.49 -11.53 42.70
CA GLY A 13 -22.43 -12.40 41.52
C GLY A 13 -23.24 -11.93 40.30
N LEU A 14 -24.01 -10.82 40.40
CA LEU A 14 -24.96 -10.37 39.38
C LEU A 14 -24.52 -9.12 38.58
N VAL A 15 -23.25 -8.70 38.67
CA VAL A 15 -22.72 -7.53 37.92
C VAL A 15 -21.75 -7.94 36.80
N LEU A 16 -21.96 -9.12 36.20
CA LEU A 16 -21.55 -9.44 34.83
C LEU A 16 -22.83 -9.68 34.03
N SER A 17 -23.54 -8.61 33.69
CA SER A 17 -24.83 -8.72 33.00
C SER A 17 -24.63 -9.07 31.52
N SER A 18 -24.57 -10.36 31.21
CA SER A 18 -25.09 -10.85 29.93
C SER A 18 -26.60 -10.68 29.94
N CYS A 19 -27.15 -9.78 29.13
CA CYS A 19 -28.60 -9.70 28.96
C CYS A 19 -28.99 -10.78 27.95
N THR A 20 -29.57 -11.86 28.46
CA THR A 20 -30.10 -12.96 27.67
C THR A 20 -31.62 -12.96 27.80
N THR A 21 -32.31 -12.85 26.67
CA THR A 21 -33.76 -13.09 26.57
C THR A 21 -33.96 -14.30 25.68
N VAL A 22 -34.56 -15.35 26.23
CA VAL A 22 -34.98 -16.53 25.46
C VAL A 22 -36.49 -16.63 25.61
N GLN A 23 -37.21 -16.64 24.50
CA GLN A 23 -38.64 -16.95 24.47
C GLN A 23 -38.83 -18.19 23.61
N THR A 24 -39.45 -19.22 24.16
CA THR A 24 -39.75 -20.44 23.40
C THR A 24 -41.22 -20.77 23.49
N GLN A 25 -41.81 -21.17 22.37
CA GLN A 25 -43.16 -21.69 22.30
C GLN A 25 -43.10 -23.16 21.88
N VAL A 26 -43.51 -24.04 22.80
CA VAL A 26 -43.59 -25.49 22.54
C VAL A 26 -45.05 -25.85 22.27
N THR A 27 -45.32 -26.40 21.09
CA THR A 27 -46.65 -26.90 20.73
C THR A 27 -46.70 -28.43 20.87
N GLU A 28 -45.65 -29.14 20.47
CA GLU A 28 -45.52 -30.60 20.62
C GLU A 28 -44.06 -31.02 20.88
N PRO A 29 -43.81 -32.11 21.63
CA PRO A 29 -42.47 -32.68 21.76
C PRO A 29 -41.99 -33.29 20.44
N VAL A 30 -40.68 -33.28 20.22
CA VAL A 30 -40.05 -33.78 18.99
C VAL A 30 -39.19 -35.02 19.25
N TYR A 31 -39.08 -35.90 18.27
CA TYR A 31 -38.46 -37.22 18.46
C TYR A 31 -37.01 -37.29 18.00
N GLU A 32 -36.15 -37.85 18.85
CA GLU A 32 -34.68 -37.88 18.66
C GLU A 32 -34.23 -38.81 17.52
N GLN A 33 -34.98 -39.88 17.26
CA GLN A 33 -34.63 -40.96 16.33
C GLN A 33 -35.14 -40.71 14.90
N GLU A 34 -35.91 -39.64 14.70
CA GLU A 34 -36.47 -39.26 13.40
C GLU A 34 -35.43 -38.56 12.52
N ARG A 35 -35.72 -38.39 11.23
CA ARG A 35 -34.85 -37.64 10.31
C ARG A 35 -35.10 -36.14 10.40
N TRP A 36 -34.06 -35.38 10.69
CA TRP A 36 -34.08 -33.92 10.78
C TRP A 36 -33.31 -33.28 9.63
N VAL A 37 -33.73 -32.10 9.22
CA VAL A 37 -32.94 -31.23 8.34
C VAL A 37 -32.81 -29.84 8.95
N VAL A 38 -31.60 -29.28 8.96
CA VAL A 38 -31.36 -27.86 9.26
C VAL A 38 -31.16 -27.11 7.96
N ILE A 39 -31.98 -26.10 7.74
CA ILE A 39 -31.93 -25.24 6.57
C ILE A 39 -31.12 -23.99 6.93
N PRO A 40 -30.28 -23.44 6.02
CA PRO A 40 -29.59 -22.18 6.27
C PRO A 40 -30.53 -21.11 6.83
N LEU A 41 -30.13 -20.46 7.92
CA LEU A 41 -30.97 -19.44 8.54
C LEU A 41 -30.95 -18.18 7.68
N HIS A 42 -32.12 -17.60 7.45
CA HIS A 42 -32.27 -16.38 6.67
C HIS A 42 -31.46 -15.23 7.29
N ASN A 43 -30.46 -14.74 6.58
CA ASN A 43 -29.51 -13.77 7.10
C ASN A 43 -29.98 -12.33 6.86
N LYS A 44 -30.32 -11.60 7.94
CA LYS A 44 -30.68 -10.16 7.89
C LYS A 44 -29.55 -9.25 8.40
N THR A 45 -28.32 -9.77 8.47
CA THR A 45 -27.17 -9.05 9.03
C THR A 45 -26.21 -8.59 7.93
N VAL A 46 -25.28 -7.70 8.30
CA VAL A 46 -24.19 -7.25 7.40
C VAL A 46 -23.10 -8.32 7.20
N SER A 47 -23.02 -9.33 8.06
CA SER A 47 -22.05 -10.43 7.90
C SER A 47 -22.65 -11.46 6.96
N SER A 48 -22.09 -11.60 5.75
CA SER A 48 -22.61 -12.49 4.70
C SER A 48 -22.70 -13.97 5.14
N SER A 49 -21.82 -14.40 6.05
CA SER A 49 -21.74 -15.79 6.54
C SER A 49 -22.55 -16.08 7.81
N ALA A 50 -23.25 -15.11 8.37
CA ALA A 50 -23.94 -15.26 9.66
C ALA A 50 -25.01 -16.36 9.66
N GLY A 51 -25.80 -16.48 8.58
CA GLY A 51 -26.83 -17.51 8.44
C GLY A 51 -26.27 -18.94 8.44
N ASP A 52 -25.19 -19.16 7.68
CA ASP A 52 -24.54 -20.47 7.55
C ASP A 52 -23.76 -20.85 8.80
N ASN A 53 -23.08 -19.87 9.42
CA ASN A 53 -22.43 -20.07 10.71
C ASN A 53 -23.45 -20.44 11.79
N ALA A 54 -24.60 -19.76 11.83
CA ALA A 54 -25.68 -20.08 12.75
C ALA A 54 -26.22 -21.51 12.57
N ALA A 55 -26.47 -21.92 11.32
CA ALA A 55 -26.95 -23.26 11.00
C ALA A 55 -25.96 -24.35 11.44
N ARG A 56 -24.65 -24.16 11.18
CA ARG A 56 -23.58 -25.09 11.61
C ARG A 56 -23.47 -25.20 13.13
N MET A 57 -23.54 -24.08 13.84
CA MET A 57 -23.50 -24.07 15.31
C MET A 57 -24.74 -24.77 15.89
N LEU A 58 -25.92 -24.49 15.34
CA LEU A 58 -27.17 -25.12 15.76
C LEU A 58 -27.13 -26.64 15.56
N GLU A 59 -26.71 -27.12 14.40
CA GLU A 59 -26.55 -28.55 14.13
C GLU A 59 -25.62 -29.22 15.16
N THR A 60 -24.48 -28.58 15.46
CA THR A 60 -23.52 -29.08 16.45
C THR A 60 -24.19 -29.28 17.82
N HIS A 61 -24.97 -28.31 18.28
CA HIS A 61 -25.69 -28.42 19.56
C HIS A 61 -26.86 -29.41 19.53
N LEU A 62 -27.57 -29.55 18.41
CA LEU A 62 -28.63 -30.56 18.24
C LEU A 62 -28.06 -31.99 18.29
N ARG A 63 -26.91 -32.23 17.63
CA ARG A 63 -26.19 -33.50 17.72
C ARG A 63 -25.74 -33.81 19.14
N ALA A 64 -25.21 -32.82 19.85
CA ALA A 64 -24.83 -32.96 21.26
C ALA A 64 -26.00 -33.31 22.19
N ARG A 65 -27.25 -33.07 21.75
CA ARG A 65 -28.48 -33.42 22.49
C ARG A 65 -29.08 -34.78 22.14
N GLY A 66 -28.45 -35.57 21.27
CA GLY A 66 -28.89 -36.93 20.93
C GLY A 66 -29.61 -37.07 19.58
N ILE A 67 -29.77 -35.98 18.82
CA ILE A 67 -30.33 -36.03 17.46
C ILE A 67 -29.21 -36.44 16.51
N THR A 68 -29.11 -37.74 16.22
CA THR A 68 -28.01 -38.30 15.41
C THR A 68 -28.29 -38.26 13.91
N ASN A 69 -29.57 -38.28 13.50
CA ASN A 69 -30.02 -38.31 12.11
C ASN A 69 -30.47 -36.92 11.63
N ILE A 70 -29.50 -36.02 11.50
CA ILE A 70 -29.67 -34.63 11.07
C ILE A 70 -28.79 -34.33 9.86
N ASP A 71 -29.38 -33.76 8.81
CA ASP A 71 -28.69 -33.35 7.59
C ASP A 71 -28.83 -31.84 7.37
N GLN A 72 -27.99 -31.23 6.54
CA GLN A 72 -28.22 -29.88 5.99
C GLN A 72 -28.51 -29.99 4.49
N ILE A 73 -29.47 -29.20 3.99
CA ILE A 73 -29.79 -29.14 2.56
C ILE A 73 -29.60 -27.71 2.08
N SER A 74 -28.77 -27.52 1.04
CA SER A 74 -28.59 -26.24 0.36
C SER A 74 -29.71 -26.00 -0.66
N GLY A 75 -29.99 -24.73 -0.97
CA GLY A 75 -30.96 -24.35 -2.01
C GLY A 75 -32.43 -24.31 -1.58
N ILE A 76 -32.72 -24.42 -0.28
CA ILE A 76 -34.03 -24.10 0.31
C ILE A 76 -33.86 -22.81 1.11
N SER A 77 -34.50 -21.73 0.66
CA SER A 77 -34.32 -20.38 1.23
C SER A 77 -35.49 -19.93 2.10
N SER A 78 -36.61 -20.64 2.02
CA SER A 78 -37.85 -20.27 2.70
C SER A 78 -38.72 -21.48 3.05
N GLU A 79 -39.71 -21.23 3.91
CA GLU A 79 -40.74 -22.21 4.29
C GLU A 79 -41.59 -22.67 3.09
N GLU A 80 -41.65 -21.88 2.01
CA GLU A 80 -42.40 -22.21 0.79
C GLU A 80 -41.67 -23.26 -0.08
N GLU A 81 -40.38 -23.51 0.18
CA GLU A 81 -39.52 -24.40 -0.60
C GLU A 81 -39.24 -25.74 0.12
N LEU A 82 -40.06 -26.17 1.08
CA LEU A 82 -39.84 -27.42 1.84
C LEU A 82 -40.06 -28.72 1.03
N THR A 83 -40.52 -28.64 -0.22
CA THR A 83 -40.83 -29.79 -1.09
C THR A 83 -39.65 -30.77 -1.31
N PRO A 84 -38.37 -30.33 -1.45
CA PRO A 84 -37.23 -31.24 -1.54
C PRO A 84 -36.98 -32.00 -0.23
N ALA A 85 -37.17 -31.36 0.93
CA ALA A 85 -37.06 -32.03 2.24
C ALA A 85 -38.17 -33.08 2.42
N GLN A 86 -39.40 -32.77 1.98
CA GLN A 86 -40.50 -33.75 1.99
C GLN A 86 -40.22 -34.96 1.08
N ARG A 87 -39.67 -34.75 -0.12
CA ARG A 87 -39.29 -35.83 -1.05
C ARG A 87 -38.22 -36.75 -0.48
N ARG A 88 -37.30 -36.21 0.33
CA ARG A 88 -36.24 -36.98 1.00
C ARG A 88 -36.68 -37.63 2.34
N LYS A 89 -37.97 -37.56 2.66
CA LYS A 89 -38.62 -38.17 3.85
C LYS A 89 -38.03 -37.70 5.19
N TYR A 90 -37.69 -36.42 5.31
CA TYR A 90 -37.41 -35.84 6.62
C TYR A 90 -38.71 -35.68 7.42
N ARG A 91 -38.65 -35.90 8.74
CA ARG A 91 -39.77 -35.69 9.65
C ARG A 91 -39.82 -34.24 10.12
N TYR A 92 -38.66 -33.67 10.46
CA TYR A 92 -38.56 -32.31 10.99
C TYR A 92 -37.66 -31.44 10.13
N ALA A 93 -38.08 -30.19 9.88
CA ALA A 93 -37.24 -29.15 9.29
C ALA A 93 -37.03 -28.03 10.31
N VAL A 94 -35.77 -27.61 10.46
CA VAL A 94 -35.38 -26.47 11.28
C VAL A 94 -35.17 -25.26 10.37
N LEU A 95 -35.93 -24.22 10.62
CA LEU A 95 -35.94 -22.96 9.88
C LEU A 95 -35.62 -21.82 10.85
N GLY A 96 -35.09 -20.70 10.38
CA GLY A 96 -34.87 -19.54 11.23
C GLY A 96 -34.33 -18.32 10.51
N GLU A 97 -34.16 -17.23 11.24
CA GLU A 97 -33.50 -16.01 10.79
C GLU A 97 -32.46 -15.53 11.80
N VAL A 98 -31.40 -14.92 11.28
CA VAL A 98 -30.39 -14.22 12.08
C VAL A 98 -30.57 -12.73 11.86
N SER A 99 -30.95 -12.00 12.91
CA SER A 99 -31.23 -10.56 12.85
C SER A 99 -30.10 -9.70 13.42
N ARG A 100 -29.23 -10.26 14.28
CA ARG A 100 -27.97 -9.63 14.71
C ARG A 100 -26.86 -10.66 14.84
N TRP A 101 -25.70 -10.32 14.28
CA TRP A 101 -24.49 -11.14 14.32
C TRP A 101 -23.29 -10.20 14.35
N ARG A 102 -22.95 -9.71 15.54
CA ARG A 102 -21.95 -8.66 15.69
C ARG A 102 -20.93 -9.02 16.75
N SER A 103 -19.66 -9.13 16.35
CA SER A 103 -18.54 -9.12 17.28
C SER A 103 -18.33 -7.70 17.81
N GLY A 104 -18.10 -7.57 19.12
CA GLY A 104 -17.88 -6.27 19.74
C GLY A 104 -16.70 -5.52 19.11
N SER A 105 -16.91 -4.26 18.75
CA SER A 105 -15.85 -3.32 18.36
C SER A 105 -15.22 -2.67 19.60
N PRO A 106 -13.99 -2.12 19.52
CA PRO A 106 -13.37 -1.32 20.59
C PRO A 106 -14.30 -0.23 21.15
N VAL A 107 -15.11 0.42 20.30
CA VAL A 107 -16.04 1.50 20.69
C VAL A 107 -17.29 0.98 21.41
N GLU A 108 -17.92 -0.08 20.91
CA GLU A 108 -19.23 -0.51 21.40
C GLU A 108 -19.17 -1.57 22.50
N GLN A 109 -18.01 -2.20 22.71
CA GLN A 109 -17.69 -3.11 23.82
C GLN A 109 -18.65 -4.29 24.04
N LYS A 110 -19.58 -4.57 23.13
CA LYS A 110 -20.59 -5.63 23.28
C LYS A 110 -20.72 -6.44 21.99
N SER A 111 -20.56 -7.75 22.15
CA SER A 111 -21.00 -8.73 21.16
C SER A 111 -22.53 -8.85 21.25
N GLU A 112 -23.19 -8.87 20.09
CA GLU A 112 -24.64 -9.02 20.01
C GLU A 112 -25.01 -10.18 19.08
N LEU A 113 -25.90 -11.04 19.58
CA LEU A 113 -26.52 -12.11 18.82
C LEU A 113 -28.04 -12.01 18.97
N ALA A 114 -28.75 -12.03 17.85
CA ALA A 114 -30.20 -12.16 17.85
C ALA A 114 -30.61 -13.09 16.72
N LEU A 115 -31.34 -14.15 17.05
CA LEU A 115 -31.83 -15.11 16.08
C LEU A 115 -33.16 -15.70 16.53
N SER A 116 -33.97 -16.09 15.56
CA SER A 116 -35.21 -16.83 15.77
C SER A 116 -35.17 -18.12 14.96
N MET A 117 -35.77 -19.17 15.48
CA MET A 117 -35.89 -20.44 14.77
C MET A 117 -37.17 -21.18 15.14
N LYS A 118 -37.60 -22.06 14.23
CA LYS A 118 -38.76 -22.92 14.38
C LYS A 118 -38.48 -24.31 13.83
N ILE A 119 -39.15 -25.29 14.41
CA ILE A 119 -39.14 -26.68 13.97
C ILE A 119 -40.52 -26.97 13.39
N VAL A 120 -40.55 -27.41 12.14
CA VAL A 120 -41.78 -27.76 11.41
C VAL A 120 -41.82 -29.27 11.23
N ASP A 121 -42.94 -29.89 11.63
CA ASP A 121 -43.25 -31.28 11.29
C ASP A 121 -43.70 -31.36 9.82
N LEU A 122 -42.84 -31.88 8.95
CA LEU A 122 -42.98 -31.80 7.50
C LEU A 122 -44.23 -32.51 6.95
N PRO A 123 -44.65 -33.67 7.48
CA PRO A 123 -45.94 -34.28 7.15
C PRO A 123 -47.18 -33.46 7.51
N THR A 124 -47.18 -32.76 8.64
CA THR A 124 -48.36 -32.01 9.12
C THR A 124 -48.30 -30.53 8.79
N GLN A 125 -47.14 -30.04 8.34
CA GLN A 125 -46.83 -28.62 8.11
C GLN A 125 -47.09 -27.75 9.35
N LYS A 126 -47.05 -28.34 10.55
CA LYS A 126 -47.24 -27.64 11.81
C LYS A 126 -45.90 -27.25 12.42
N VAL A 127 -45.82 -26.02 12.91
CA VAL A 127 -44.74 -25.61 13.82
C VAL A 127 -44.94 -26.35 15.13
N VAL A 128 -44.01 -27.26 15.45
CA VAL A 128 -44.00 -28.06 16.69
C VAL A 128 -43.18 -27.39 17.80
N TRP A 129 -42.32 -26.45 17.43
CA TRP A 129 -41.54 -25.65 18.35
C TRP A 129 -41.07 -24.36 17.68
N SER A 130 -41.00 -23.25 18.42
CA SER A 130 -40.27 -22.05 18.03
C SER A 130 -39.50 -21.46 19.21
N GLY A 131 -38.42 -20.73 18.89
CA GLY A 131 -37.56 -20.10 19.87
C GLY A 131 -36.91 -18.85 19.32
N ASP A 132 -37.00 -17.78 20.09
CA ASP A 132 -36.33 -16.51 19.87
C ASP A 132 -35.27 -16.33 20.95
N ILE A 133 -34.06 -15.97 20.54
CA ILE A 133 -33.00 -15.61 21.48
C ILE A 133 -32.34 -14.31 21.08
N GLN A 134 -32.19 -13.45 22.08
CA GLN A 134 -31.38 -12.26 21.99
C GLN A 134 -30.38 -12.28 23.15
N GLN A 135 -29.10 -12.27 22.82
CA GLN A 135 -28.03 -12.16 23.80
C GLN A 135 -27.12 -10.99 23.47
N THR A 136 -26.75 -10.27 24.51
CA THR A 136 -25.68 -9.28 24.46
C THR A 136 -24.69 -9.61 25.56
N SER A 137 -23.40 -9.68 25.21
CA SER A 137 -22.34 -9.93 26.18
C SER A 137 -21.10 -9.12 25.86
N ARG A 138 -20.28 -8.90 26.89
CA ARG A 138 -18.93 -8.35 26.76
C ARG A 138 -17.89 -9.44 26.46
N ASP A 139 -18.29 -10.71 26.45
CA ASP A 139 -17.43 -11.82 26.06
C ASP A 139 -17.18 -11.86 24.54
N SER A 140 -16.17 -12.66 24.16
CA SER A 140 -15.90 -13.00 22.75
C SER A 140 -17.18 -13.50 22.09
N PHE A 141 -17.44 -13.04 20.85
CA PHE A 141 -18.64 -13.43 20.10
C PHE A 141 -18.82 -14.96 20.02
N SER A 142 -17.75 -15.74 19.86
CA SER A 142 -17.81 -17.21 19.90
C SER A 142 -18.45 -17.78 21.18
N ARG A 143 -18.09 -17.24 22.35
CA ARG A 143 -18.68 -17.67 23.64
C ARG A 143 -20.14 -17.25 23.77
N LEU A 144 -20.48 -16.05 23.29
CA LEU A 144 -21.86 -15.58 23.22
C LEU A 144 -22.71 -16.50 22.33
N ALA A 145 -22.20 -16.80 21.14
CA ALA A 145 -22.87 -17.65 20.17
C ALA A 145 -23.04 -19.09 20.70
N ASP A 146 -21.98 -19.73 21.22
CA ASP A 146 -22.05 -21.06 21.84
C ASP A 146 -23.09 -21.10 22.98
N SER A 147 -23.08 -20.11 23.87
CA SER A 147 -24.06 -20.00 24.96
C SER A 147 -25.50 -19.89 24.44
N ALA A 148 -25.71 -19.08 23.41
CA ALA A 148 -27.02 -18.88 22.81
C ALA A 148 -27.57 -20.14 22.14
N PHE A 149 -26.78 -20.80 21.28
CA PHE A 149 -27.21 -22.02 20.61
C PHE A 149 -27.38 -23.19 21.59
N LYS A 150 -26.50 -23.31 22.58
CA LYS A 150 -26.67 -24.27 23.68
C LYS A 150 -27.99 -24.03 24.44
N SER A 151 -28.33 -22.77 24.72
CA SER A 151 -29.57 -22.41 25.42
C SER A 151 -30.81 -22.72 24.57
N LEU A 152 -30.81 -22.37 23.29
CA LEU A 152 -31.92 -22.71 22.38
C LEU A 152 -32.11 -24.22 22.27
N ALA A 153 -31.04 -24.98 22.01
CA ALA A 153 -31.11 -26.43 21.90
C ALA A 153 -31.57 -27.09 23.21
N ALA A 154 -31.18 -26.55 24.38
CA ALA A 154 -31.61 -27.03 25.69
C ALA A 154 -33.14 -26.91 25.92
N ASN A 155 -33.80 -25.94 25.28
CA ASN A 155 -35.25 -25.72 25.42
C ASN A 155 -36.11 -26.55 24.45
N ILE A 156 -35.50 -27.37 23.60
CA ILE A 156 -36.22 -28.33 22.76
C ILE A 156 -36.56 -29.56 23.61
N GLN A 157 -37.85 -29.89 23.71
CA GLN A 157 -38.33 -31.07 24.42
C GLN A 157 -38.20 -32.30 23.53
N LEU A 158 -37.17 -33.11 23.81
CA LEU A 158 -36.89 -34.34 23.09
C LEU A 158 -37.60 -35.53 23.75
N ARG A 159 -38.18 -36.41 22.93
CA ARG A 159 -38.69 -37.71 23.36
C ARG A 159 -37.95 -38.84 22.65
N PRO A 160 -37.52 -39.88 23.39
CA PRO A 160 -37.22 -41.16 22.77
C PRO A 160 -38.53 -41.73 22.20
N GLY A 161 -38.54 -42.06 20.90
CA GLY A 161 -39.74 -42.49 20.18
C GLY A 161 -40.41 -43.72 20.82
N MET A 162 -41.75 -43.75 20.84
CA MET A 162 -42.52 -44.96 21.17
C MET A 162 -42.39 -45.98 20.04
N ALA A 163 -41.88 -47.16 20.38
CA ALA A 163 -41.90 -48.33 19.51
C ALA A 163 -43.34 -48.77 19.21
N GLN A 164 -43.69 -48.92 17.94
CA GLN A 164 -44.73 -49.85 17.50
C GLN A 164 -44.09 -50.95 16.65
N ALA A 165 -44.39 -52.19 17.05
CA ALA A 165 -43.95 -53.47 16.49
C ALA A 165 -44.97 -54.00 15.44
N PRO A 166 -44.84 -55.26 14.96
CA PRO A 166 -43.83 -55.77 14.03
C PRO A 166 -44.48 -56.29 12.73
N HIS A 167 -43.75 -56.41 11.62
CA HIS A 167 -44.10 -57.41 10.59
C HIS A 167 -42.86 -58.05 9.95
N ASN A 168 -42.72 -59.32 10.29
CA ASN A 168 -42.21 -60.47 9.54
C ASN A 168 -40.78 -60.46 8.98
N ASN A 169 -39.96 -61.29 9.63
CA ASN A 169 -39.07 -62.32 9.08
C ASN A 169 -38.76 -62.23 7.58
N GLU A 170 -37.48 -62.16 7.22
CA GLU A 170 -36.64 -63.35 7.13
C GLU A 170 -35.15 -62.96 7.17
N PHE A 171 -34.43 -63.66 8.04
CA PHE A 171 -32.97 -63.72 8.07
C PHE A 171 -32.50 -64.67 6.96
N GLU A 172 -31.45 -64.29 6.25
CA GLU A 172 -30.42 -65.27 5.87
C GLU A 172 -29.05 -64.71 6.25
N ILE A 173 -28.31 -65.53 7.00
CA ILE A 173 -27.01 -65.27 7.59
C ILE A 173 -25.94 -65.83 6.65
N ALA A 174 -24.88 -65.07 6.41
CA ALA A 174 -23.51 -65.60 6.34
C ALA A 174 -22.52 -64.45 6.56
N THR A 175 -22.06 -64.19 7.79
CA THR A 175 -20.85 -64.72 8.44
C THR A 175 -19.51 -64.44 7.77
N LEU A 176 -18.67 -63.74 8.56
CA LEU A 176 -17.22 -63.97 8.77
C LEU A 176 -16.32 -63.51 7.59
N GLU A 177 -15.15 -62.90 7.77
CA GLU A 177 -14.30 -62.78 8.95
C GLU A 177 -13.12 -61.83 8.67
N THR A 178 -12.74 -61.09 9.71
CA THR A 178 -11.38 -60.82 10.22
C THR A 178 -10.25 -60.24 9.35
N SER A 179 -9.72 -59.14 9.91
CA SER A 179 -8.30 -58.92 10.23
C SER A 179 -7.38 -58.59 9.03
N SER A 180 -6.26 -57.88 9.15
CA SER A 180 -5.37 -57.63 10.29
C SER A 180 -4.40 -56.49 9.93
N THR A 181 -4.03 -55.70 10.94
CA THR A 181 -2.69 -55.15 11.24
C THR A 181 -1.78 -54.54 10.15
N SER A 182 -1.42 -53.26 10.36
CA SER A 182 -0.08 -52.62 10.51
C SER A 182 1.18 -53.28 9.89
N PRO A 183 2.32 -52.58 9.59
CA PRO A 183 2.83 -51.38 10.26
C PRO A 183 3.71 -50.37 9.44
N VAL A 184 4.08 -49.30 10.15
CA VAL A 184 5.27 -48.39 10.13
C VAL A 184 6.52 -48.80 9.30
N VAL A 185 7.20 -47.81 8.67
CA VAL A 185 8.62 -47.38 8.84
C VAL A 185 9.22 -46.72 7.58
N ASN A 186 9.84 -45.54 7.79
CA ASN A 186 10.93 -44.83 7.08
C ASN A 186 11.51 -45.38 5.76
N ALA A 187 11.81 -44.47 4.82
CA ALA A 187 13.17 -44.28 4.27
C ALA A 187 13.24 -43.05 3.34
N ALA A 188 14.41 -42.43 3.31
CA ALA A 188 14.77 -41.24 2.55
C ALA A 188 15.27 -41.52 1.12
N LEU A 189 15.41 -40.42 0.34
CA LEU A 189 16.22 -40.20 -0.89
C LEU A 189 15.58 -40.60 -2.23
N PRO A 190 15.99 -40.02 -3.40
CA PRO A 190 17.01 -38.98 -3.64
C PRO A 190 16.55 -37.78 -4.51
N VAL A 191 17.37 -36.73 -4.45
CA VAL A 191 17.47 -35.64 -5.43
C VAL A 191 17.96 -36.22 -6.76
N ALA A 192 17.25 -35.95 -7.86
CA ALA A 192 17.73 -36.17 -9.22
C ALA A 192 17.54 -34.91 -10.07
N THR A 193 18.67 -34.29 -10.38
CA THR A 193 18.90 -33.32 -11.45
C THR A 193 18.76 -33.96 -12.83
N ALA A 194 18.08 -33.29 -13.77
CA ALA A 194 18.50 -33.06 -15.16
C ALA A 194 17.37 -32.32 -15.94
N LEU A 195 17.63 -31.07 -16.36
CA LEU A 195 17.85 -30.63 -17.77
C LEU A 195 16.57 -30.70 -18.65
N GLY A 196 16.12 -29.66 -19.34
CA GLY A 196 16.63 -28.32 -19.57
C GLY A 196 15.65 -27.60 -20.49
N VAL A 197 15.39 -26.33 -20.21
CA VAL A 197 14.75 -25.41 -21.17
C VAL A 197 15.67 -24.21 -21.26
N THR A 198 16.23 -24.04 -22.44
CA THR A 198 17.18 -22.99 -22.79
C THR A 198 16.53 -21.62 -22.65
N SER A 199 16.90 -20.87 -21.61
CA SER A 199 16.77 -19.43 -21.58
C SER A 199 17.72 -18.84 -22.62
N ASN A 200 17.17 -18.29 -23.70
CA ASN A 200 17.93 -17.41 -24.58
C ASN A 200 18.22 -16.11 -23.81
N GLU A 201 19.24 -16.15 -22.96
CA GLU A 201 19.95 -14.97 -22.49
C GLU A 201 20.73 -14.41 -23.69
N VAL A 202 20.20 -13.34 -24.28
CA VAL A 202 20.98 -12.49 -25.16
C VAL A 202 22.09 -11.89 -24.30
N SER A 203 23.31 -12.39 -24.51
CA SER A 203 24.54 -11.81 -23.99
C SER A 203 24.61 -10.34 -24.41
N GLU A 204 24.31 -9.43 -23.48
CA GLU A 204 24.57 -8.01 -23.62
C GLU A 204 26.09 -7.81 -23.59
N THR A 205 26.68 -7.76 -24.78
CA THR A 205 28.02 -7.21 -24.95
C THR A 205 27.97 -5.73 -24.57
N VAL A 206 28.70 -5.39 -23.51
CA VAL A 206 28.93 -4.01 -23.06
C VAL A 206 29.79 -3.32 -24.11
N VAL A 207 29.13 -2.76 -25.12
CA VAL A 207 29.68 -1.69 -25.94
C VAL A 207 29.76 -0.47 -25.02
N ASP A 208 30.86 0.29 -25.11
CA ASP A 208 31.02 1.60 -24.49
C ASP A 208 29.96 2.56 -25.06
N ARG A 209 28.74 2.48 -24.50
CA ARG A 209 27.57 3.25 -24.89
C ARG A 209 27.80 4.66 -24.34
N GLY A 210 27.80 5.67 -25.22
CA GLY A 210 28.01 7.06 -24.83
C GLY A 210 27.24 7.43 -23.55
N ASN A 211 27.84 8.24 -22.68
CA ASN A 211 27.33 8.52 -21.34
C ASN A 211 25.89 9.08 -21.34
N ILE A 212 24.87 8.19 -21.29
CA ILE A 212 23.43 8.52 -21.26
C ILE A 212 22.94 8.85 -19.85
N VAL A 213 23.75 8.56 -18.83
CA VAL A 213 23.44 8.86 -17.42
C VAL A 213 23.45 10.37 -17.23
N GLY A 214 22.36 10.92 -16.69
CA GLY A 214 22.17 12.37 -16.56
C GLY A 214 21.82 13.07 -17.88
N LYS A 215 21.37 12.31 -18.89
CA LYS A 215 20.90 12.82 -20.19
C LYS A 215 19.55 12.21 -20.55
N SER A 216 18.55 12.43 -19.72
CA SER A 216 17.16 12.00 -19.96
C SER A 216 16.25 13.17 -20.33
N VAL A 217 15.39 12.95 -21.33
CA VAL A 217 14.35 13.91 -21.74
C VAL A 217 13.01 13.18 -21.86
N ALA A 218 11.94 13.85 -21.47
CA ALA A 218 10.57 13.43 -21.73
C ALA A 218 9.79 14.56 -22.40
N LEU A 219 8.90 14.22 -23.32
CA LEU A 219 7.91 15.14 -23.90
C LEU A 219 6.52 14.63 -23.52
N PHE A 220 5.74 15.45 -22.82
CA PHE A 220 4.39 15.13 -22.40
C PHE A 220 3.44 16.31 -22.61
N TYR A 221 2.45 16.14 -23.48
CA TYR A 221 1.44 17.15 -23.81
C TYR A 221 0.06 16.81 -23.25
N GLY A 222 -0.07 15.73 -22.47
CA GLY A 222 -1.29 15.40 -21.74
C GLY A 222 -1.59 16.40 -20.61
N ALA A 223 -2.82 16.40 -20.11
CA ALA A 223 -3.23 17.21 -18.96
C ALA A 223 -2.86 16.55 -17.63
N LYS A 224 -2.62 17.38 -16.60
CA LYS A 224 -2.40 16.96 -15.20
C LYS A 224 -1.28 15.90 -15.03
N PRO A 225 -0.03 16.25 -15.36
CA PRO A 225 1.10 15.32 -15.27
C PRO A 225 1.32 14.79 -13.84
N SER A 226 1.44 13.47 -13.68
CA SER A 226 1.84 12.85 -12.40
C SER A 226 3.25 13.26 -11.96
N ILE A 227 3.35 14.10 -10.92
CA ILE A 227 4.63 14.62 -10.41
C ILE A 227 5.64 13.51 -10.11
N ASN A 228 5.19 12.40 -9.53
CA ASN A 228 6.04 11.26 -9.15
C ASN A 228 6.71 10.60 -10.36
N VAL A 229 6.03 10.54 -11.51
CA VAL A 229 6.56 9.98 -12.75
C VAL A 229 7.49 10.97 -13.43
N TRP A 230 7.03 12.22 -13.60
CA TRP A 230 7.72 13.17 -14.47
C TRP A 230 8.93 13.85 -13.82
N SER A 231 8.98 13.91 -12.48
CA SER A 231 10.15 14.36 -11.70
C SER A 231 11.41 13.49 -11.85
N GLN A 232 11.30 12.33 -12.52
CA GLN A 232 12.43 11.42 -12.69
C GLN A 232 13.35 11.83 -13.83
N PHE A 233 12.85 12.61 -14.80
CA PHE A 233 13.60 13.05 -15.96
C PHE A 233 14.44 14.29 -15.64
N ASP A 234 15.57 14.41 -16.33
CA ASP A 234 16.45 15.57 -16.18
C ASP A 234 15.86 16.78 -16.91
N ARG A 235 15.29 16.58 -18.12
CA ARG A 235 14.54 17.58 -18.89
C ARG A 235 13.12 17.10 -19.17
N LEU A 236 12.12 17.96 -18.97
CA LEU A 236 10.71 17.67 -19.25
C LEU A 236 10.08 18.77 -20.10
N VAL A 237 9.65 18.42 -21.30
CA VAL A 237 8.92 19.32 -22.21
C VAL A 237 7.42 19.15 -21.99
N LEU A 238 6.73 20.26 -21.70
CA LEU A 238 5.31 20.29 -21.37
C LEU A 238 4.52 21.22 -22.28
N GLU A 239 3.25 20.90 -22.45
CA GLU A 239 2.25 21.82 -23.00
C GLU A 239 1.79 22.80 -21.90
N PRO A 240 2.11 24.12 -21.99
CA PRO A 240 1.83 25.07 -20.93
C PRO A 240 0.34 25.27 -20.61
N ASP A 241 -0.55 25.02 -21.56
CA ASP A 241 -2.01 25.12 -21.35
C ASP A 241 -2.57 23.94 -20.52
N ASN A 242 -1.76 22.90 -20.22
CA ASN A 242 -2.18 21.63 -19.63
C ASN A 242 -1.62 21.35 -18.22
N ILE A 243 -0.95 22.32 -17.60
CA ILE A 243 -0.33 22.21 -16.27
C ILE A 243 -0.67 23.40 -15.37
N GLU A 244 -0.85 23.15 -14.08
CA GLU A 244 -1.11 24.17 -13.07
C GLU A 244 0.18 24.73 -12.41
N PRO A 245 0.19 25.98 -11.90
CA PRO A 245 1.37 26.57 -11.26
C PRO A 245 1.96 25.74 -10.11
N LYS A 246 1.10 25.14 -9.28
CA LYS A 246 1.52 24.29 -8.15
C LYS A 246 2.26 23.02 -8.59
N GLU A 247 1.93 22.51 -9.78
CA GLU A 247 2.55 21.31 -10.37
C GLU A 247 3.94 21.66 -10.92
N ILE A 248 4.08 22.82 -11.57
CA ILE A 248 5.37 23.39 -11.98
C ILE A 248 6.29 23.52 -10.75
N GLU A 249 5.81 24.14 -9.67
CA GLU A 249 6.59 24.29 -8.43
C GLU A 249 7.00 22.95 -7.81
N ALA A 250 6.15 21.92 -7.90
CA ALA A 250 6.47 20.59 -7.39
C ALA A 250 7.54 19.89 -8.24
N LEU A 251 7.44 19.95 -9.57
CA LEU A 251 8.46 19.40 -10.47
C LEU A 251 9.81 20.11 -10.33
N LYS A 252 9.82 21.45 -10.23
CA LYS A 252 11.07 22.20 -10.03
C LYS A 252 11.77 21.85 -8.72
N ARG A 253 11.01 21.65 -7.64
CA ARG A 253 11.58 21.22 -6.34
C ARG A 253 12.28 19.86 -6.41
N SER A 254 11.91 19.01 -7.38
CA SER A 254 12.56 17.71 -7.61
C SER A 254 13.85 17.78 -8.45
N GLY A 255 14.20 18.97 -8.95
CA GLY A 255 15.42 19.20 -9.74
C GLY A 255 15.27 18.97 -11.25
N THR A 256 14.06 18.73 -11.77
CA THR A 256 13.79 18.61 -13.22
C THR A 256 13.81 19.98 -13.90
N GLU A 257 14.54 20.10 -15.02
CA GLU A 257 14.52 21.27 -15.90
C GLU A 257 13.24 21.25 -16.75
N LEU A 258 12.43 22.32 -16.66
CA LEU A 258 11.14 22.40 -17.35
C LEU A 258 11.24 23.20 -18.64
N PHE A 259 10.79 22.61 -19.74
CA PHE A 259 10.73 23.21 -21.06
C PHE A 259 9.27 23.43 -21.47
N ALA A 260 8.93 24.64 -21.89
CA ALA A 260 7.62 24.91 -22.47
C ALA A 260 7.63 24.62 -23.98
N TYR A 261 6.65 23.85 -24.45
CA TYR A 261 6.38 23.73 -25.87
C TYR A 261 5.93 25.09 -26.45
N LEU A 262 6.56 25.51 -27.55
CA LEU A 262 6.22 26.72 -28.28
C LEU A 262 6.28 26.45 -29.79
N SER A 263 5.11 26.39 -30.43
CA SER A 263 5.02 26.39 -31.89
C SER A 263 5.32 27.78 -32.44
N VAL A 264 6.38 27.90 -33.24
CA VAL A 264 6.87 29.19 -33.75
C VAL A 264 6.29 29.51 -35.14
N GLY A 265 6.13 28.49 -35.98
CA GLY A 265 5.63 28.63 -37.35
C GLY A 265 4.13 28.37 -37.50
N GLU A 266 3.44 27.87 -36.47
CA GLU A 266 2.02 27.53 -36.56
C GLU A 266 1.22 27.88 -35.29
N VAL A 267 -0.09 28.10 -35.45
CA VAL A 267 -1.05 28.15 -34.35
C VAL A 267 -2.09 27.04 -34.50
N GLY A 268 -2.15 26.16 -33.49
CA GLY A 268 -3.12 25.07 -33.41
C GLY A 268 -4.52 25.53 -32.97
N PRO A 269 -5.56 24.71 -33.22
CA PRO A 269 -6.96 25.10 -33.01
C PRO A 269 -7.39 25.20 -31.54
N THR A 270 -6.63 24.59 -30.62
CA THR A 270 -6.97 24.48 -29.18
C THR A 270 -6.21 25.46 -28.29
N ARG A 271 -5.40 26.37 -28.87
CA ARG A 271 -4.58 27.31 -28.10
C ARG A 271 -5.43 28.31 -27.33
N SER A 272 -5.11 28.51 -26.05
CA SER A 272 -5.82 29.45 -25.17
C SER A 272 -5.84 30.89 -25.72
N TYR A 273 -4.79 31.26 -26.46
CA TYR A 273 -4.64 32.58 -27.10
C TYR A 273 -5.11 32.63 -28.56
N GLY A 274 -5.75 31.59 -29.11
CA GLY A 274 -6.12 31.53 -30.53
C GLY A 274 -6.99 32.69 -31.02
N ALA A 275 -7.82 33.26 -30.14
CA ALA A 275 -8.67 34.43 -30.45
C ALA A 275 -7.88 35.75 -30.59
N GLN A 276 -6.61 35.79 -30.18
CA GLN A 276 -5.74 36.98 -30.25
C GLN A 276 -4.96 37.05 -31.57
N ILE A 277 -5.05 36.03 -32.42
CA ILE A 277 -4.30 35.95 -33.67
C ILE A 277 -4.95 36.86 -34.72
N ASP A 278 -4.17 37.82 -35.22
CA ASP A 278 -4.58 38.67 -36.35
C ASP A 278 -4.56 37.84 -37.64
N PRO A 279 -5.65 37.81 -38.43
CA PRO A 279 -5.67 37.15 -39.73
C PRO A 279 -4.56 37.62 -40.69
N ALA A 280 -4.04 38.84 -40.54
CA ALA A 280 -2.92 39.37 -41.34
C ALA A 280 -1.58 38.66 -41.05
N TRP A 281 -1.47 37.92 -39.96
CA TRP A 281 -0.27 37.15 -39.61
C TRP A 281 -0.26 35.75 -40.26
N ILE A 282 -1.35 35.34 -40.89
CA ILE A 282 -1.54 33.97 -41.39
C ILE A 282 -1.07 33.87 -42.85
N MET A 283 -0.13 32.97 -43.11
CA MET A 283 0.36 32.65 -44.45
C MET A 283 -0.53 31.62 -45.16
N GLY A 284 -1.11 30.68 -44.41
CA GLY A 284 -1.97 29.63 -44.95
C GLY A 284 -2.39 28.61 -43.91
N LYS A 285 -2.87 27.44 -44.35
CA LYS A 285 -3.31 26.35 -43.46
C LYS A 285 -2.43 25.11 -43.65
N ASN A 286 -2.20 24.38 -42.56
CA ASN A 286 -1.66 23.03 -42.59
C ASN A 286 -2.80 22.03 -42.31
N PRO A 287 -3.29 21.29 -43.32
CA PRO A 287 -4.43 20.39 -43.16
C PRO A 287 -4.11 19.17 -42.29
N ALA A 288 -2.85 18.74 -42.20
CA ALA A 288 -2.45 17.56 -41.44
C ALA A 288 -2.67 17.74 -39.93
N TRP A 289 -2.49 18.96 -39.43
CA TRP A 289 -2.61 19.30 -38.00
C TRP A 289 -3.77 20.26 -37.70
N ASN A 290 -4.55 20.61 -38.73
CA ASN A 290 -5.63 21.61 -38.66
C ASN A 290 -5.18 22.94 -38.01
N SER A 291 -3.95 23.37 -38.33
CA SER A 291 -3.30 24.57 -37.79
C SER A 291 -3.15 25.66 -38.85
N TRP A 292 -2.96 26.90 -38.41
CA TRP A 292 -2.63 28.04 -39.26
C TRP A 292 -1.12 28.21 -39.34
N VAL A 293 -0.57 28.28 -40.56
CA VAL A 293 0.84 28.58 -40.80
C VAL A 293 1.03 30.09 -40.75
N MET A 294 1.97 30.54 -39.92
CA MET A 294 2.19 31.95 -39.61
C MET A 294 3.32 32.54 -40.45
N ASP A 295 3.23 33.84 -40.75
CA ASP A 295 4.22 34.60 -41.50
C ASP A 295 5.26 35.23 -40.56
N LEU A 296 6.46 34.66 -40.49
CA LEU A 296 7.58 35.13 -39.65
C LEU A 296 8.22 36.42 -40.16
N SER A 297 7.82 36.93 -41.33
CA SER A 297 8.24 38.25 -41.80
C SER A 297 7.35 39.39 -41.28
N VAL A 298 6.20 39.05 -40.67
CA VAL A 298 5.29 40.03 -40.09
C VAL A 298 5.69 40.32 -38.64
N GLN A 299 6.05 41.59 -38.38
CA GLN A 299 6.55 42.04 -37.07
C GLN A 299 5.55 41.77 -35.92
N GLY A 300 4.25 41.92 -36.15
CA GLY A 300 3.21 41.69 -35.13
C GLY A 300 3.19 40.25 -34.60
N TRP A 301 3.39 39.25 -35.48
CA TRP A 301 3.50 37.86 -35.06
C TRP A 301 4.76 37.60 -34.21
N VAL A 302 5.90 38.16 -34.63
CA VAL A 302 7.17 38.01 -33.90
C VAL A 302 7.08 38.67 -32.53
N GLU A 303 6.47 39.85 -32.42
CA GLU A 303 6.25 40.53 -31.13
C GLU A 303 5.34 39.71 -30.21
N PHE A 304 4.24 39.18 -30.74
CA PHE A 304 3.35 38.29 -30.00
C PHE A 304 4.07 37.03 -29.47
N LEU A 305 4.90 36.38 -30.31
CA LEU A 305 5.71 35.25 -29.88
C LEU A 305 6.69 35.61 -28.76
N LEU A 306 7.32 36.79 -28.84
CA LEU A 306 8.23 37.25 -27.80
C LEU A 306 7.49 37.52 -26.48
N GLU A 307 6.25 38.03 -26.53
CA GLU A 307 5.40 38.17 -25.33
C GLU A 307 5.03 36.81 -24.72
N GLN A 308 4.77 35.79 -25.55
CA GLN A 308 4.57 34.43 -25.04
C GLN A 308 5.83 33.89 -24.37
N VAL A 309 7.02 34.15 -24.92
CA VAL A 309 8.30 33.78 -24.29
C VAL A 309 8.47 34.50 -22.95
N ASP A 310 8.17 35.80 -22.88
CA ASP A 310 8.23 36.59 -21.64
C ASP A 310 7.28 35.99 -20.58
N ARG A 311 6.06 35.58 -20.97
CA ARG A 311 5.09 34.90 -20.11
C ARG A 311 5.61 33.56 -19.59
N LEU A 312 6.08 32.68 -20.48
CA LEU A 312 6.56 31.34 -20.11
C LEU A 312 7.79 31.42 -19.19
N SER A 313 8.74 32.32 -19.47
CA SER A 313 9.87 32.55 -18.56
C SER A 313 9.39 33.00 -17.17
N SER A 314 8.41 33.91 -17.10
CA SER A 314 7.85 34.37 -15.82
C SER A 314 7.09 33.29 -15.03
N GLN A 315 6.58 32.26 -15.71
CA GLN A 315 5.94 31.09 -15.09
C GLN A 315 6.96 30.09 -14.52
N GLY A 316 8.26 30.33 -14.74
CA GLY A 316 9.33 29.52 -14.18
C GLY A 316 9.83 28.40 -15.08
N TYR A 317 9.53 28.41 -16.37
CA TYR A 317 10.18 27.48 -17.31
C TYR A 317 11.66 27.81 -17.48
N ASP A 318 12.51 26.79 -17.44
CA ASP A 318 13.96 26.91 -17.58
C ASP A 318 14.38 26.96 -19.07
N GLY A 319 13.54 26.43 -19.96
CA GLY A 319 13.76 26.44 -21.40
C GLY A 319 12.51 26.42 -22.27
N LEU A 320 12.72 26.46 -23.59
CA LEU A 320 11.69 26.37 -24.62
C LEU A 320 12.00 25.24 -25.60
N PHE A 321 10.98 24.48 -25.97
CA PHE A 321 11.00 23.57 -27.11
C PHE A 321 10.33 24.26 -28.30
N LEU A 322 11.14 24.72 -29.25
CA LEU A 322 10.72 25.50 -30.41
C LEU A 322 10.33 24.55 -31.54
N ASP A 323 9.05 24.51 -31.88
CA ASP A 323 8.50 23.63 -32.91
C ASP A 323 8.07 24.39 -34.17
N THR A 324 7.75 23.65 -35.24
CA THR A 324 7.23 24.14 -36.53
C THR A 324 8.16 25.14 -37.24
N LEU A 325 9.48 24.99 -37.04
CA LEU A 325 10.51 25.86 -37.60
C LEU A 325 10.66 25.75 -39.13
N ASP A 326 10.06 24.73 -39.74
CA ASP A 326 10.08 24.45 -41.18
C ASP A 326 8.70 24.63 -41.85
N SER A 327 7.63 24.92 -41.11
CA SER A 327 6.24 24.99 -41.63
C SER A 327 6.02 26.03 -42.72
N TYR A 328 6.81 27.12 -42.72
CA TYR A 328 6.75 28.14 -43.78
C TYR A 328 7.02 27.57 -45.18
N GLN A 329 7.71 26.43 -45.29
CA GLN A 329 8.00 25.79 -46.57
C GLN A 329 6.75 25.30 -47.31
N LEU A 330 5.63 25.10 -46.61
CA LEU A 330 4.34 24.72 -47.21
C LEU A 330 3.78 25.80 -48.13
N HIS A 331 4.04 27.08 -47.84
CA HIS A 331 3.46 28.23 -48.56
C HIS A 331 4.53 29.12 -49.21
N ALA A 332 5.77 29.16 -48.68
CA ALA A 332 6.90 29.88 -49.26
C ALA A 332 7.54 29.08 -50.40
N THR A 333 7.00 29.20 -51.62
CA THR A 333 7.43 28.39 -52.77
C THR A 333 8.66 28.95 -53.51
N THR A 334 9.00 30.23 -53.34
CA THR A 334 10.16 30.88 -53.97
C THR A 334 11.36 30.98 -53.01
N ALA A 335 12.58 31.03 -53.56
CA ALA A 335 13.79 31.21 -52.75
C ALA A 335 13.77 32.51 -51.93
N GLN A 336 13.30 33.61 -52.52
CA GLN A 336 13.18 34.90 -51.84
C GLN A 336 12.16 34.87 -50.69
N ALA A 337 11.00 34.23 -50.90
CA ALA A 337 10.00 34.08 -49.84
C ALA A 337 10.56 33.24 -48.67
N ARG A 338 11.25 32.12 -48.97
CA ARG A 338 11.90 31.30 -47.95
C ARG A 338 12.97 32.08 -47.17
N GLU A 339 13.80 32.87 -47.85
CA GLU A 339 14.82 33.68 -47.20
C GLU A 339 14.23 34.76 -46.27
N LEU A 340 13.07 35.34 -46.62
CA LEU A 340 12.36 36.28 -45.73
C LEU A 340 11.92 35.59 -44.43
N GLN A 341 11.31 34.41 -44.53
CA GLN A 341 10.87 33.62 -43.37
C GLN A 341 12.05 33.21 -42.50
N GLN A 342 13.14 32.73 -43.12
CA GLN A 342 14.38 32.37 -42.42
C GLN A 342 15.01 33.55 -41.68
N ARG A 343 15.00 34.75 -42.27
CA ARG A 343 15.49 35.97 -41.59
C ARG A 343 14.62 36.32 -40.39
N GLY A 344 13.31 36.22 -40.52
CA GLY A 344 12.36 36.40 -39.42
C GLY A 344 12.65 35.43 -38.26
N LEU A 345 12.80 34.14 -38.58
CA LEU A 345 13.10 33.11 -37.59
C LEU A 345 14.43 33.34 -36.85
N VAL A 346 15.49 33.66 -37.59
CA VAL A 346 16.81 33.96 -36.99
C VAL A 346 16.73 35.19 -36.09
N ALA A 347 16.00 36.22 -36.52
CA ALA A 347 15.80 37.42 -35.72
C ALA A 347 15.01 37.12 -34.43
N PHE A 348 13.96 36.30 -34.50
CA PHE A 348 13.21 35.85 -33.34
C PHE A 348 14.09 35.13 -32.33
N VAL A 349 14.83 34.08 -32.74
CA VAL A 349 15.72 33.32 -31.83
C VAL A 349 16.78 34.22 -31.20
N SER A 350 17.38 35.12 -31.99
CA SER A 350 18.36 36.08 -31.49
C SER A 350 17.75 37.04 -30.45
N GLN A 351 16.52 37.48 -30.66
CA GLN A 351 15.80 38.34 -29.72
C GLN A 351 15.40 37.60 -28.43
N VAL A 352 15.00 36.34 -28.52
CA VAL A 352 14.76 35.49 -27.35
C VAL A 352 15.99 35.43 -26.46
N LYS A 353 17.16 35.07 -27.02
CA LYS A 353 18.41 35.02 -26.22
C LYS A 353 18.88 36.39 -25.72
N LYS A 354 18.53 37.47 -26.42
CA LYS A 354 18.81 38.83 -25.96
C LYS A 354 17.92 39.24 -24.77
N ARG A 355 16.63 38.86 -24.78
CA ARG A 355 15.68 39.16 -23.69
C ARG A 355 15.89 38.24 -22.49
N HIS A 356 16.14 36.96 -22.74
CA HIS A 356 16.26 35.89 -21.75
C HIS A 356 17.55 35.10 -21.96
N SER A 357 18.69 35.65 -21.55
CA SER A 357 19.99 34.99 -21.79
C SER A 357 20.15 33.63 -21.11
N HIS A 358 19.40 33.40 -20.03
CA HIS A 358 19.41 32.17 -19.24
C HIS A 358 18.51 31.07 -19.81
N ILE A 359 17.56 31.40 -20.69
CA ILE A 359 16.59 30.40 -21.18
C ILE A 359 17.30 29.42 -22.13
N GLN A 360 17.08 28.13 -21.90
CA GLN A 360 17.60 27.08 -22.76
C GLN A 360 16.69 26.89 -23.98
N LEU A 361 17.26 26.60 -25.15
CA LEU A 361 16.50 26.43 -26.39
C LEU A 361 16.73 25.05 -27.00
N ILE A 362 15.64 24.30 -27.20
CA ILE A 362 15.62 23.06 -27.98
C ILE A 362 14.88 23.36 -29.28
N ALA A 363 15.54 23.19 -30.42
CA ALA A 363 14.88 23.34 -31.71
C ALA A 363 14.39 21.98 -32.23
N ASN A 364 13.14 21.87 -32.66
CA ASN A 364 12.70 20.73 -33.47
C ASN A 364 13.03 21.03 -34.94
N ARG A 365 14.00 20.32 -35.50
CA ARG A 365 14.54 20.52 -36.85
C ARG A 365 15.01 21.97 -37.09
N GLY A 366 14.46 22.68 -38.08
CA GLY A 366 14.91 24.00 -38.50
C GLY A 366 16.29 24.00 -39.18
N PHE A 367 16.65 22.93 -39.88
CA PHE A 367 17.99 22.72 -40.44
C PHE A 367 18.43 23.86 -41.38
N GLU A 368 17.50 24.52 -42.07
CA GLU A 368 17.77 25.61 -43.00
C GLU A 368 18.33 26.87 -42.31
N VAL A 369 17.97 27.09 -41.04
CA VAL A 369 18.45 28.23 -40.24
C VAL A 369 19.50 27.85 -39.22
N LEU A 370 19.72 26.54 -39.00
CA LEU A 370 20.68 26.02 -38.02
C LEU A 370 22.08 26.65 -38.12
N PRO A 371 22.67 26.89 -39.31
CA PRO A 371 23.95 27.61 -39.45
C PRO A 371 24.01 28.99 -38.78
N LYS A 372 22.86 29.65 -38.62
CA LYS A 372 22.74 31.00 -38.06
C LYS A 372 22.31 30.99 -36.60
N ILE A 373 21.61 29.94 -36.14
CA ILE A 373 21.06 29.88 -34.78
C ILE A 373 21.72 28.82 -33.89
N GLY A 374 22.57 27.93 -34.42
CA GLY A 374 23.09 26.78 -33.67
C GLY A 374 23.82 27.13 -32.38
N ASN A 375 24.55 28.26 -32.34
CA ASN A 375 25.23 28.76 -31.14
C ASN A 375 24.27 29.30 -30.06
N HIS A 376 22.98 29.41 -30.36
CA HIS A 376 21.94 29.80 -29.42
C HIS A 376 21.17 28.61 -28.85
N LEU A 377 21.39 27.39 -29.37
CA LEU A 377 20.64 26.20 -29.00
C LEU A 377 21.42 25.33 -28.01
N ASP A 378 20.68 24.72 -27.09
CA ASP A 378 21.16 23.77 -26.09
C ASP A 378 20.94 22.31 -26.53
N ALA A 379 19.95 22.09 -27.40
CA ALA A 379 19.73 20.81 -28.07
C ALA A 379 19.01 20.96 -29.42
N LEU A 380 19.11 19.91 -30.24
CA LEU A 380 18.40 19.76 -31.50
C LEU A 380 17.57 18.48 -31.47
N ALA A 381 16.25 18.61 -31.62
CA ALA A 381 15.32 17.50 -31.74
C ALA A 381 14.99 17.19 -33.21
N ALA A 382 14.64 15.94 -33.49
CA ALA A 382 14.09 15.54 -34.78
C ALA A 382 13.13 14.35 -34.70
N GLU A 383 12.08 14.41 -35.52
CA GLU A 383 11.07 13.37 -35.71
C GLU A 383 11.09 12.87 -37.16
N SER A 384 11.25 11.59 -37.47
CA SER A 384 11.64 10.47 -36.59
C SER A 384 12.78 9.70 -37.26
N LEU A 385 13.52 8.89 -36.49
CA LEU A 385 14.74 8.23 -36.93
C LEU A 385 14.54 6.77 -37.38
N TYR A 386 13.79 5.98 -36.61
CA TYR A 386 13.55 4.56 -36.86
C TYR A 386 12.08 4.22 -37.05
N SER A 387 11.21 4.77 -36.21
CA SER A 387 9.76 4.56 -36.18
C SER A 387 9.04 5.89 -36.19
N SER A 388 8.10 6.05 -37.11
CA SER A 388 7.38 7.31 -37.36
C SER A 388 5.88 7.09 -37.32
N TRP A 389 5.16 8.20 -37.22
CA TRP A 389 3.71 8.24 -37.35
C TRP A 389 3.31 8.82 -38.70
N ASN A 390 2.29 8.25 -39.34
CA ASN A 390 1.67 8.82 -40.53
C ASN A 390 0.32 9.43 -40.16
N ASN A 391 0.22 10.77 -40.22
CA ASN A 391 -1.01 11.51 -39.92
C ASN A 391 -2.15 11.24 -40.92
N GLU A 392 -1.85 10.92 -42.17
CA GLU A 392 -2.89 10.69 -43.20
C GLU A 392 -3.60 9.36 -42.99
N THR A 393 -2.85 8.32 -42.62
CA THR A 393 -3.36 6.96 -42.43
C THR A 393 -3.58 6.59 -40.96
N SER A 394 -3.25 7.50 -40.04
CA SER A 394 -3.23 7.28 -38.58
C SER A 394 -2.57 5.97 -38.20
N SER A 395 -1.35 5.74 -38.68
CA SER A 395 -0.63 4.47 -38.46
C SER A 395 0.86 4.64 -38.20
N TYR A 396 1.40 3.74 -37.37
CA TYR A 396 2.84 3.62 -37.13
C TYR A 396 3.53 2.97 -38.34
N ARG A 397 4.68 3.51 -38.75
CA ARG A 397 5.47 2.98 -39.87
C ARG A 397 6.98 3.16 -39.64
N PRO A 398 7.82 2.25 -40.16
CA PRO A 398 9.27 2.45 -40.12
C PRO A 398 9.69 3.64 -41.00
N VAL A 399 10.73 4.35 -40.57
CA VAL A 399 11.38 5.40 -41.36
C VAL A 399 12.17 4.76 -42.50
N SER A 400 12.09 5.32 -43.72
CA SER A 400 12.77 4.78 -44.89
C SER A 400 14.30 4.83 -44.73
N ASN A 401 15.03 3.92 -45.39
CA ASN A 401 16.49 3.90 -45.30
C ASN A 401 17.14 5.19 -45.82
N ASN A 402 16.53 5.84 -46.82
CA ASN A 402 17.06 7.07 -47.39
C ASN A 402 16.87 8.25 -46.43
N ASP A 403 15.66 8.41 -45.88
CA ASP A 403 15.36 9.49 -44.93
C ASP A 403 16.17 9.32 -43.65
N ARG A 404 16.30 8.08 -43.16
CA ARG A 404 17.14 7.78 -41.99
C ARG A 404 18.59 8.16 -42.22
N ARG A 405 19.19 7.80 -43.36
CA ARG A 405 20.59 8.15 -43.65
C ARG A 405 20.76 9.67 -43.73
N TRP A 406 19.89 10.35 -44.48
CA TRP A 406 19.93 11.80 -44.60
C TRP A 406 19.82 12.48 -43.23
N LEU A 407 18.89 12.02 -42.39
CA LEU A 407 18.70 12.58 -41.05
C LEU A 407 19.90 12.28 -40.14
N LEU A 408 20.44 11.07 -40.15
CA LEU A 408 21.66 10.72 -39.40
C LEU A 408 22.83 11.62 -39.79
N ASP A 409 23.08 11.80 -41.08
CA ASP A 409 24.17 12.62 -41.59
C ASP A 409 24.00 14.08 -41.12
N THR A 410 22.76 14.60 -41.22
CA THR A 410 22.41 15.97 -40.80
C THR A 410 22.59 16.17 -39.29
N LEU A 411 22.07 15.25 -38.47
CA LEU A 411 22.15 15.34 -37.02
C LEU A 411 23.58 15.16 -36.51
N ASN A 412 24.36 14.26 -37.10
CA ASN A 412 25.77 14.09 -36.75
C ASN A 412 26.59 15.33 -37.13
N ALA A 413 26.36 15.91 -38.31
CA ALA A 413 27.01 17.15 -38.71
C ALA A 413 26.68 18.30 -37.73
N ALA A 414 25.41 18.45 -37.34
CA ALA A 414 24.98 19.44 -36.35
C ALA A 414 25.66 19.22 -34.99
N LYS A 415 25.57 18.00 -34.44
CA LYS A 415 26.18 17.62 -33.16
C LYS A 415 27.69 17.90 -33.14
N ASN A 416 28.40 17.52 -34.20
CA ASN A 416 29.85 17.70 -34.29
C ASN A 416 30.25 19.18 -34.46
N THR A 417 29.40 20.00 -35.07
CA THR A 417 29.67 21.42 -35.30
C THR A 417 29.43 22.26 -34.05
N TYR A 418 28.34 22.00 -33.33
CA TYR A 418 27.90 22.86 -32.22
C TYR A 418 28.11 22.26 -30.83
N GLY A 419 28.32 20.95 -30.71
CA GLY A 419 28.58 20.28 -29.42
C GLY A 419 27.36 20.14 -28.51
N PHE A 420 26.15 20.49 -28.96
CA PHE A 420 24.91 20.33 -28.20
C PHE A 420 24.37 18.89 -28.21
N ASP A 421 23.39 18.61 -27.36
CA ASP A 421 22.68 17.32 -27.35
C ASP A 421 21.77 17.18 -28.59
N VAL A 422 21.64 15.95 -29.10
CA VAL A 422 20.65 15.63 -30.14
C VAL A 422 19.59 14.71 -29.54
N ILE A 423 18.32 15.04 -29.76
CA ILE A 423 17.16 14.29 -29.30
C ILE A 423 16.47 13.68 -30.51
N ALA A 424 16.21 12.37 -30.50
CA ALA A 424 15.39 11.73 -31.53
C ALA A 424 14.05 11.28 -30.94
N ILE A 425 12.97 11.78 -31.53
CA ILE A 425 11.60 11.52 -31.10
C ILE A 425 10.97 10.55 -32.10
N ASP A 426 10.65 9.35 -31.62
CA ASP A 426 10.13 8.26 -32.42
C ASP A 426 8.78 7.79 -31.90
N TYR A 427 7.94 7.28 -32.80
CA TYR A 427 6.57 6.91 -32.48
C TYR A 427 6.36 5.40 -32.52
N VAL A 428 5.96 4.84 -31.39
CA VAL A 428 5.60 3.42 -31.22
C VAL A 428 4.34 3.35 -30.35
N ASP A 429 3.46 2.42 -30.66
CA ASP A 429 2.27 2.16 -29.85
C ASP A 429 2.66 1.82 -28.40
N PRO A 430 2.11 2.51 -27.38
CA PRO A 430 2.38 2.24 -25.96
C PRO A 430 2.18 0.76 -25.55
N GLY A 431 1.30 0.01 -26.25
CA GLY A 431 1.10 -1.42 -26.04
C GLY A 431 2.31 -2.30 -26.39
N HIS A 432 3.30 -1.77 -27.13
CA HIS A 432 4.47 -2.50 -27.64
C HIS A 432 5.78 -2.07 -26.95
N LYS A 433 5.81 -2.06 -25.61
CA LYS A 433 6.94 -1.58 -24.81
C LYS A 433 8.31 -2.17 -25.18
N SER A 434 8.38 -3.46 -25.54
CA SER A 434 9.64 -4.11 -25.98
C SER A 434 10.19 -3.51 -27.28
N GLN A 435 9.30 -3.14 -28.20
CA GLN A 435 9.66 -2.42 -29.42
C GLN A 435 10.13 -1.01 -29.09
N SER A 436 9.46 -0.29 -28.17
CA SER A 436 9.88 1.05 -27.74
C SER A 436 11.30 1.04 -27.14
N VAL A 437 11.61 0.07 -26.27
CA VAL A 437 12.97 -0.13 -25.73
C VAL A 437 13.98 -0.45 -26.83
N SER A 438 13.62 -1.28 -27.83
CA SER A 438 14.49 -1.59 -28.97
C SER A 438 14.81 -0.36 -29.81
N VAL A 439 13.82 0.49 -30.09
CA VAL A 439 13.99 1.74 -30.84
C VAL A 439 14.84 2.73 -30.04
N ALA A 440 14.55 2.91 -28.74
CA ALA A 440 15.32 3.81 -27.87
C ALA A 440 16.80 3.40 -27.80
N ARG A 441 17.11 2.10 -27.71
CA ARG A 441 18.49 1.58 -27.75
C ARG A 441 19.20 1.90 -29.06
N LYS A 442 18.54 1.69 -30.21
CA LYS A 442 19.12 2.02 -31.53
C LYS A 442 19.41 3.50 -31.71
N ILE A 443 18.57 4.37 -31.15
CA ILE A 443 18.82 5.81 -31.12
C ILE A 443 20.05 6.12 -30.25
N ALA A 444 20.10 5.55 -29.03
CA ALA A 444 21.20 5.76 -28.10
C ALA A 444 22.55 5.27 -28.64
N GLU A 445 22.58 4.26 -29.52
CA GLU A 445 23.78 3.79 -30.23
C GLU A 445 24.44 4.88 -31.09
N HIS A 446 23.71 5.90 -31.55
CA HIS A 446 24.27 7.07 -32.24
C HIS A 446 24.77 8.17 -31.28
N GLY A 447 24.67 7.93 -29.97
CA GLY A 447 24.92 8.93 -28.94
C GLY A 447 23.90 10.07 -28.97
N PHE A 448 22.66 9.79 -29.41
CA PHE A 448 21.52 10.70 -29.32
C PHE A 448 20.66 10.32 -28.11
N ILE A 449 19.88 11.26 -27.60
CA ILE A 449 18.93 11.07 -26.52
C ILE A 449 17.60 10.57 -27.12
N PRO A 450 17.15 9.34 -26.85
CA PRO A 450 15.85 8.87 -27.32
C PRO A 450 14.70 9.45 -26.51
N TRP A 451 13.58 9.66 -27.21
CA TRP A 451 12.24 9.68 -26.63
C TRP A 451 11.28 8.92 -27.54
N VAL A 452 10.79 7.77 -27.09
CA VAL A 452 9.88 6.92 -27.86
C VAL A 452 8.52 6.89 -27.19
N SER A 453 7.50 7.46 -27.82
CA SER A 453 6.14 7.54 -27.25
C SER A 453 5.06 7.43 -28.34
N ASN A 454 3.82 7.78 -28.03
CA ASN A 454 2.73 7.88 -28.99
C ASN A 454 2.67 9.29 -29.63
N PRO A 455 2.02 9.46 -30.80
CA PRO A 455 2.01 10.76 -31.51
C PRO A 455 1.30 11.89 -30.76
N ALA A 456 0.39 11.58 -29.84
CA ALA A 456 -0.27 12.59 -29.00
C ALA A 456 0.61 13.07 -27.84
N LEU A 457 1.71 12.36 -27.54
CA LEU A 457 2.60 12.61 -26.40
C LEU A 457 1.84 12.68 -25.07
N ASP A 458 0.80 11.85 -24.91
CA ASP A 458 -0.02 11.71 -23.69
C ASP A 458 0.20 10.34 -23.01
N ALA A 459 1.37 9.75 -23.23
CA ALA A 459 1.80 8.47 -22.64
C ALA A 459 3.23 8.56 -22.07
N VAL A 460 3.51 7.76 -21.04
CA VAL A 460 4.86 7.59 -20.49
C VAL A 460 5.70 6.81 -21.50
N GLY A 461 6.56 7.54 -22.21
CA GLY A 461 7.47 7.00 -23.22
C GLY A 461 8.69 6.27 -22.65
N VAL A 462 9.53 5.78 -23.56
CA VAL A 462 10.83 5.19 -23.26
C VAL A 462 11.93 6.11 -23.79
N GLY A 463 12.74 6.67 -22.90
CA GLY A 463 13.91 7.46 -23.26
C GLY A 463 15.23 6.81 -22.83
N SER A 464 16.27 7.62 -22.59
CA SER A 464 17.50 7.16 -21.94
C SER A 464 17.23 6.54 -20.57
N LEU A 465 16.15 7.01 -19.94
CA LEU A 465 15.61 6.60 -18.65
C LEU A 465 14.20 6.03 -18.86
N GLU A 466 13.93 4.86 -18.27
CA GLU A 466 12.61 4.25 -18.16
C GLU A 466 12.13 4.42 -16.71
N VAL A 467 10.99 5.08 -16.52
CA VAL A 467 10.37 5.19 -15.18
C VAL A 467 9.60 3.89 -14.87
N MET A 468 9.80 3.36 -13.66
CA MET A 468 9.05 2.22 -13.17
C MET A 468 7.81 2.73 -12.44
N PRO A 469 6.59 2.48 -12.95
CA PRO A 469 5.39 2.91 -12.24
C PRO A 469 5.29 2.16 -10.91
N ARG A 470 4.96 2.90 -9.84
CA ARG A 470 4.79 2.35 -8.49
C ARG A 470 3.34 2.40 -8.02
N GLU A 471 2.52 3.27 -8.61
CA GLU A 471 1.15 3.47 -8.17
C GLU A 471 0.24 2.33 -8.65
N VAL A 472 -0.57 1.80 -7.74
CA VAL A 472 -1.58 0.79 -8.02
C VAL A 472 -2.92 1.38 -7.59
N LEU A 473 -3.83 1.54 -8.55
CA LEU A 473 -5.15 2.09 -8.29
C LEU A 473 -6.04 1.04 -7.62
N LEU A 474 -6.51 1.33 -6.41
CA LEU A 474 -7.41 0.50 -5.63
C LEU A 474 -8.83 1.08 -5.72
N LEU A 475 -9.65 0.46 -6.56
CA LEU A 475 -11.05 0.85 -6.73
C LEU A 475 -11.94 0.16 -5.71
N PHE A 476 -12.75 0.95 -5.01
CA PHE A 476 -13.75 0.44 -4.08
C PHE A 476 -15.02 1.30 -4.12
N ASP A 477 -16.08 0.77 -3.54
CA ASP A 477 -17.38 1.42 -3.43
C ASP A 477 -17.74 1.59 -1.96
N SER A 478 -17.73 2.82 -1.46
CA SER A 478 -18.00 3.06 -0.04
C SER A 478 -19.43 2.79 0.41
N LYS A 479 -20.41 2.68 -0.50
CA LYS A 479 -21.78 2.25 -0.16
C LYS A 479 -21.84 0.75 0.12
N ASN A 480 -20.97 -0.03 -0.50
CA ASN A 480 -20.92 -1.48 -0.33
C ASN A 480 -19.86 -1.93 0.69
N SER A 481 -18.66 -1.37 0.63
CA SER A 481 -17.49 -1.76 1.45
C SER A 481 -17.21 -0.83 2.63
N GLY A 482 -17.96 0.28 2.77
CA GLY A 482 -17.71 1.30 3.78
C GLY A 482 -16.54 2.23 3.45
N THR A 483 -16.10 3.04 4.42
CA THR A 483 -14.98 3.99 4.23
C THR A 483 -13.68 3.28 3.85
N GLN A 484 -12.71 4.02 3.29
CA GLN A 484 -11.39 3.48 2.94
C GLN A 484 -10.79 2.61 4.06
N ALA A 485 -10.81 3.09 5.31
CA ALA A 485 -10.21 2.42 6.47
C ALA A 485 -10.77 1.00 6.73
N VAL A 486 -12.00 0.70 6.31
CA VAL A 486 -12.65 -0.60 6.53
C VAL A 486 -12.84 -1.43 5.26
N SER A 487 -12.56 -0.85 4.10
CA SER A 487 -12.65 -1.52 2.80
C SER A 487 -11.64 -2.67 2.66
N GLU A 488 -12.00 -3.69 1.89
CA GLU A 488 -11.15 -4.87 1.65
C GLU A 488 -9.85 -4.50 0.92
N VAL A 489 -9.91 -3.56 -0.02
CA VAL A 489 -8.71 -3.10 -0.74
C VAL A 489 -7.70 -2.45 0.20
N HIS A 490 -8.15 -1.74 1.24
CA HIS A 490 -7.24 -1.18 2.25
C HIS A 490 -6.76 -2.23 3.24
N ARG A 491 -7.67 -3.06 3.76
CA ARG A 491 -7.35 -4.03 4.82
C ARG A 491 -6.51 -5.21 4.34
N PHE A 492 -6.69 -5.64 3.09
CA PHE A 492 -6.12 -6.89 2.59
C PHE A 492 -5.08 -6.67 1.49
N ILE A 493 -5.30 -5.72 0.57
CA ILE A 493 -4.43 -5.56 -0.62
C ILE A 493 -3.25 -4.60 -0.36
N ALA A 494 -3.44 -3.57 0.46
CA ALA A 494 -2.44 -2.51 0.63
C ALA A 494 -1.11 -3.01 1.22
N THR A 495 -1.14 -3.82 2.28
CA THR A 495 0.09 -4.35 2.93
C THR A 495 0.94 -5.20 1.97
N PRO A 496 0.38 -6.17 1.20
CA PRO A 496 1.14 -6.87 0.17
C PRO A 496 1.82 -5.99 -0.87
N LEU A 497 1.13 -4.93 -1.34
CA LEU A 497 1.68 -3.99 -2.32
C LEU A 497 2.81 -3.15 -1.73
N GLU A 498 2.62 -2.63 -0.52
CA GLU A 498 3.63 -1.85 0.20
C GLU A 498 4.90 -2.67 0.48
N TYR A 499 4.75 -3.95 0.85
CA TYR A 499 5.89 -4.87 0.98
C TYR A 499 6.67 -5.03 -0.33
N LYS A 500 5.96 -5.07 -1.48
CA LYS A 500 6.59 -5.12 -2.81
C LYS A 500 7.15 -3.77 -3.26
N GLY A 501 6.95 -2.70 -2.48
CA GLY A 501 7.42 -1.34 -2.78
C GLY A 501 6.46 -0.50 -3.63
N TYR A 502 5.25 -0.99 -3.89
CA TYR A 502 4.22 -0.27 -4.66
C TYR A 502 3.37 0.61 -3.73
N VAL A 503 2.70 1.60 -4.33
CA VAL A 503 1.95 2.64 -3.64
C VAL A 503 0.46 2.46 -3.90
N PRO A 504 -0.33 2.06 -2.90
CA PRO A 504 -1.79 2.03 -3.00
C PRO A 504 -2.35 3.44 -3.21
N VAL A 505 -3.12 3.64 -4.29
CA VAL A 505 -3.87 4.88 -4.57
C VAL A 505 -5.35 4.54 -4.54
N TYR A 506 -6.08 5.10 -3.59
CA TYR A 506 -7.48 4.73 -3.35
C TYR A 506 -8.43 5.62 -4.14
N HIS A 507 -9.42 5.01 -4.79
CA HIS A 507 -10.47 5.75 -5.48
C HIS A 507 -11.83 5.16 -5.15
N ASP A 508 -12.65 5.95 -4.45
CA ASP A 508 -14.02 5.60 -4.10
C ASP A 508 -14.97 6.00 -5.22
N VAL A 509 -15.46 5.02 -5.96
CA VAL A 509 -16.36 5.29 -7.09
C VAL A 509 -17.70 5.87 -6.62
N ALA A 510 -18.15 5.55 -5.40
CA ALA A 510 -19.46 5.96 -4.91
C ALA A 510 -19.54 7.45 -4.57
N THR A 511 -18.41 8.07 -4.21
CA THR A 511 -18.32 9.49 -3.85
C THR A 511 -17.67 10.33 -4.94
N SER A 512 -16.75 9.76 -5.72
CA SER A 512 -15.93 10.49 -6.70
C SER A 512 -16.24 10.16 -8.17
N GLY A 513 -17.18 9.23 -8.44
CA GLY A 513 -17.47 8.77 -9.80
C GLY A 513 -16.35 7.89 -10.37
N LEU A 514 -16.28 7.73 -11.69
CA LEU A 514 -15.17 6.99 -12.32
C LEU A 514 -13.88 7.84 -12.31
N PRO A 515 -12.70 7.22 -12.17
CA PRO A 515 -11.44 7.93 -12.29
C PRO A 515 -11.28 8.63 -13.64
N GLU A 516 -10.54 9.73 -13.67
CA GLU A 516 -10.05 10.31 -14.92
C GLU A 516 -9.10 9.32 -15.63
N LYS A 517 -8.91 9.51 -16.93
CA LYS A 517 -8.05 8.64 -17.73
C LYS A 517 -6.58 8.90 -17.36
N PHE A 518 -5.90 7.86 -16.89
CA PHE A 518 -4.44 7.87 -16.66
C PHE A 518 -3.69 7.73 -18.00
N ALA A 519 -2.51 8.36 -18.09
CA ALA A 519 -1.64 8.15 -19.24
C ALA A 519 -1.10 6.72 -19.24
N ALA A 520 -0.95 6.13 -20.43
CA ALA A 520 -0.43 4.78 -20.54
C ALA A 520 0.97 4.70 -19.94
N GLY A 521 1.20 3.75 -19.03
CA GLY A 521 2.47 3.57 -18.33
C GLY A 521 2.62 4.31 -17.00
N GLU A 522 1.64 5.10 -16.56
CA GLU A 522 1.67 5.76 -15.23
C GLU A 522 1.36 4.81 -14.07
N LEU A 523 0.43 3.87 -14.26
CA LEU A 523 0.04 2.90 -13.25
C LEU A 523 0.77 1.57 -13.43
N ALA A 524 1.15 0.96 -12.31
CA ALA A 524 1.64 -0.42 -12.28
C ALA A 524 0.49 -1.43 -12.48
N GLY A 525 -0.74 -1.05 -12.10
CA GLY A 525 -1.94 -1.85 -12.29
C GLY A 525 -3.15 -1.28 -11.56
N ILE A 526 -4.28 -1.97 -11.72
CA ILE A 526 -5.54 -1.65 -11.04
C ILE A 526 -5.98 -2.88 -10.24
N VAL A 527 -6.45 -2.69 -9.01
CA VAL A 527 -7.07 -3.76 -8.21
C VAL A 527 -8.49 -3.38 -7.85
N THR A 528 -9.39 -4.34 -8.01
CA THR A 528 -10.75 -4.27 -7.49
C THR A 528 -10.97 -5.37 -6.46
N TRP A 529 -11.73 -5.06 -5.41
CA TRP A 529 -12.32 -6.07 -4.54
C TRP A 529 -13.79 -5.72 -4.33
N ALA A 530 -14.69 -6.57 -4.83
CA ALA A 530 -16.12 -6.35 -4.68
C ALA A 530 -16.80 -7.59 -4.10
N ASN A 531 -17.83 -7.36 -3.29
CA ASN A 531 -18.70 -8.41 -2.75
C ASN A 531 -20.10 -8.38 -3.38
N SER A 532 -20.41 -7.32 -4.12
CA SER A 532 -21.69 -7.07 -4.78
C SER A 532 -21.46 -6.16 -6.00
N THR A 533 -22.52 -5.86 -6.74
CA THR A 533 -22.46 -4.95 -7.89
C THR A 533 -22.09 -3.53 -7.45
N TYR A 534 -21.20 -2.88 -8.20
CA TYR A 534 -20.86 -1.47 -7.99
C TYR A 534 -22.11 -0.57 -8.10
N SER A 535 -22.20 0.44 -7.24
CA SER A 535 -23.30 1.42 -7.23
C SER A 535 -23.23 2.45 -8.35
N VAL A 536 -22.14 2.45 -9.12
CA VAL A 536 -21.86 3.36 -10.23
C VAL A 536 -21.69 2.57 -11.52
N GLU A 537 -22.36 3.02 -12.58
CA GLU A 537 -22.25 2.45 -13.92
C GLU A 537 -20.89 2.80 -14.58
N GLY A 538 -20.49 2.05 -15.61
CA GLY A 538 -19.29 2.35 -16.40
C GLY A 538 -17.97 1.78 -15.84
N VAL A 539 -17.98 1.16 -14.65
CA VAL A 539 -16.78 0.51 -14.07
C VAL A 539 -16.22 -0.56 -15.01
N ARG A 540 -17.08 -1.37 -15.63
CA ARG A 540 -16.68 -2.40 -16.60
C ARG A 540 -15.95 -1.78 -17.80
N GLU A 541 -16.52 -0.72 -18.38
CA GLU A 541 -15.98 -0.03 -19.53
C GLU A 541 -14.64 0.65 -19.22
N PHE A 542 -14.51 1.22 -18.01
CA PHE A 542 -13.26 1.78 -17.51
C PHE A 542 -12.15 0.71 -17.40
N LEU A 543 -12.45 -0.45 -16.79
CA LEU A 543 -11.49 -1.55 -16.67
C LEU A 543 -11.12 -2.13 -18.04
N LEU A 544 -12.09 -2.28 -18.94
CA LEU A 544 -11.86 -2.75 -20.30
C LEU A 544 -10.93 -1.80 -21.08
N MET A 545 -11.17 -0.49 -20.99
CA MET A 545 -10.31 0.52 -21.60
C MET A 545 -8.90 0.46 -21.02
N SER A 546 -8.77 0.31 -19.70
CA SER A 546 -7.47 0.24 -19.01
C SER A 546 -6.65 -0.99 -19.44
N MET A 547 -7.30 -2.17 -19.55
CA MET A 547 -6.67 -3.39 -20.06
C MET A 547 -6.21 -3.24 -21.51
N ARG A 548 -7.04 -2.63 -22.37
CA ARG A 548 -6.69 -2.35 -23.78
C ARG A 548 -5.54 -1.34 -23.90
N ALA A 549 -5.40 -0.43 -22.96
CA ALA A 549 -4.25 0.48 -22.85
C ALA A 549 -2.98 -0.18 -22.24
N GLY A 550 -3.03 -1.47 -21.91
CA GLY A 550 -1.89 -2.24 -21.39
C GLY A 550 -1.73 -2.22 -19.87
N THR A 551 -2.67 -1.64 -19.13
CA THR A 551 -2.66 -1.65 -17.65
C THR A 551 -3.25 -2.96 -17.13
N PRO A 552 -2.51 -3.80 -16.38
CA PRO A 552 -3.03 -5.05 -15.87
C PRO A 552 -4.05 -4.83 -14.74
N VAL A 553 -5.07 -5.67 -14.68
CA VAL A 553 -6.17 -5.57 -13.70
C VAL A 553 -6.27 -6.83 -12.85
N ALA A 554 -6.21 -6.71 -11.51
CA ALA A 554 -6.50 -7.79 -10.58
C ALA A 554 -7.91 -7.62 -9.99
N MET A 555 -8.78 -8.59 -10.22
CA MET A 555 -10.16 -8.59 -9.69
C MET A 555 -10.31 -9.67 -8.62
N LEU A 556 -10.71 -9.28 -7.42
CA LEU A 556 -10.90 -10.17 -6.27
C LEU A 556 -12.33 -10.15 -5.74
N GLY A 557 -12.79 -11.29 -5.21
CA GLY A 557 -14.13 -11.47 -4.66
C GLY A 557 -15.12 -11.83 -5.77
N VAL A 558 -15.92 -10.86 -6.21
CA VAL A 558 -16.73 -10.95 -7.43
C VAL A 558 -16.38 -9.81 -8.38
N PRO A 559 -16.64 -9.90 -9.70
CA PRO A 559 -16.33 -8.81 -10.62
C PRO A 559 -17.04 -7.48 -10.30
N GLY A 560 -18.20 -7.54 -9.62
CA GLY A 560 -19.00 -6.35 -9.30
C GLY A 560 -19.82 -5.80 -10.47
N PHE A 561 -19.93 -6.55 -11.57
CA PHE A 561 -20.77 -6.25 -12.74
C PHE A 561 -21.00 -7.52 -13.58
N SER A 562 -21.93 -7.48 -14.53
CA SER A 562 -22.14 -8.57 -15.48
C SER A 562 -21.07 -8.59 -16.57
N LEU A 563 -20.54 -9.79 -16.86
CA LEU A 563 -19.61 -10.01 -17.96
C LEU A 563 -20.38 -10.02 -19.29
N ASN A 564 -20.06 -9.08 -20.18
CA ASN A 564 -20.54 -9.10 -21.57
C ASN A 564 -19.54 -9.81 -22.49
N THR A 565 -19.85 -9.91 -23.78
CA THR A 565 -18.98 -10.58 -24.78
C THR A 565 -17.60 -9.94 -24.85
N ASP A 566 -17.52 -8.62 -25.05
CA ASP A 566 -16.24 -7.90 -25.18
C ASP A 566 -15.31 -8.08 -23.97
N PHE A 567 -15.86 -8.02 -22.76
CA PHE A 567 -15.07 -8.20 -21.55
C PHE A 567 -14.62 -9.65 -21.40
N SER A 568 -15.51 -10.61 -21.69
CA SER A 568 -15.18 -12.04 -21.66
C SER A 568 -14.08 -12.39 -22.67
N GLU A 569 -14.13 -11.81 -23.88
CA GLU A 569 -13.09 -11.94 -24.91
C GLU A 569 -11.76 -11.33 -24.45
N GLN A 570 -11.77 -10.14 -23.84
CA GLN A 570 -10.55 -9.50 -23.30
C GLN A 570 -9.86 -10.37 -22.23
N LEU A 571 -10.65 -11.02 -21.36
CA LEU A 571 -10.13 -11.93 -20.34
C LEU A 571 -9.75 -13.31 -20.91
N GLY A 572 -10.24 -13.66 -22.09
CA GLY A 572 -10.15 -15.01 -22.63
C GLY A 572 -10.92 -16.04 -21.79
N VAL A 573 -12.02 -15.64 -21.16
CA VAL A 573 -12.91 -16.51 -20.37
C VAL A 573 -14.31 -16.54 -20.99
N HIS A 574 -15.08 -17.58 -20.74
CA HIS A 574 -16.49 -17.62 -21.15
C HIS A 574 -17.35 -18.12 -20.00
N SER A 575 -18.57 -17.58 -19.91
CA SER A 575 -19.59 -18.09 -19.01
C SER A 575 -19.97 -19.52 -19.40
N ILE A 576 -20.17 -20.36 -18.40
CA ILE A 576 -20.54 -21.77 -18.56
C ILE A 576 -21.90 -22.05 -17.92
N THR A 577 -22.44 -23.26 -18.14
CA THR A 577 -23.53 -23.81 -17.34
C THR A 577 -23.13 -23.81 -15.85
N PRO A 578 -24.01 -23.40 -14.93
CA PRO A 578 -23.73 -23.50 -13.50
C PRO A 578 -23.33 -24.91 -13.09
N ILE A 579 -22.31 -25.03 -12.25
CA ILE A 579 -21.84 -26.32 -11.72
C ILE A 579 -22.67 -26.72 -10.50
N ASP A 580 -22.86 -28.02 -10.29
CA ASP A 580 -23.53 -28.55 -9.10
C ASP A 580 -22.63 -28.48 -7.85
N LEU A 581 -22.89 -27.50 -6.99
CA LEU A 581 -22.10 -27.23 -5.79
C LEU A 581 -22.12 -28.37 -4.75
N GLU A 582 -23.17 -29.19 -4.73
CA GLU A 582 -23.28 -30.32 -3.79
C GLU A 582 -22.31 -31.46 -4.12
N THR A 583 -21.91 -31.57 -5.39
CA THR A 583 -20.99 -32.60 -5.87
C THR A 583 -19.66 -32.03 -6.34
N THR A 584 -19.43 -30.73 -6.11
CA THR A 584 -18.24 -30.04 -6.57
C THR A 584 -17.00 -30.44 -5.77
N GLY A 585 -15.91 -30.72 -6.47
CA GLY A 585 -14.58 -30.95 -5.90
C GLY A 585 -13.50 -30.15 -6.62
N VAL A 586 -12.30 -30.08 -6.03
CA VAL A 586 -11.14 -29.44 -6.65
C VAL A 586 -10.61 -30.33 -7.80
N GLU A 587 -10.65 -29.81 -9.02
CA GLU A 587 -10.09 -30.47 -10.21
C GLU A 587 -8.61 -30.14 -10.37
N GLN A 588 -8.26 -28.86 -10.19
CA GLN A 588 -6.91 -28.34 -10.38
C GLN A 588 -6.61 -27.32 -9.29
N SER A 589 -5.42 -27.39 -8.71
CA SER A 589 -4.92 -26.41 -7.75
C SER A 589 -3.42 -26.23 -7.93
N SER A 590 -2.92 -25.02 -7.74
CA SER A 590 -1.50 -24.67 -7.77
C SER A 590 -1.01 -24.23 -6.39
N ALA A 591 0.30 -24.00 -6.25
CA ALA A 591 0.90 -23.51 -5.00
C ALA A 591 0.38 -22.13 -4.55
N LEU A 592 -0.36 -21.42 -5.41
CA LEU A 592 -1.05 -20.19 -5.04
C LEU A 592 -2.18 -20.41 -4.03
N VAL A 593 -2.75 -21.61 -3.93
CA VAL A 593 -3.94 -21.90 -3.12
C VAL A 593 -3.54 -22.71 -1.89
N GLY A 594 -4.20 -22.44 -0.75
CA GLY A 594 -3.89 -23.05 0.53
C GLY A 594 -2.87 -22.27 1.36
N PHE A 595 -2.78 -20.94 1.19
CA PHE A 595 -1.74 -20.12 1.80
C PHE A 595 -1.80 -20.05 3.33
N GLU A 596 -2.90 -19.52 3.91
CA GLU A 596 -3.14 -19.56 5.37
C GLU A 596 -4.21 -20.60 5.73
N ARG A 597 -5.19 -20.80 4.84
CA ARG A 597 -6.20 -21.86 4.95
C ARG A 597 -6.40 -22.56 3.62
N SER A 598 -6.73 -23.85 3.70
CA SER A 598 -7.26 -24.60 2.57
C SER A 598 -8.62 -24.04 2.15
N LEU A 599 -9.04 -24.35 0.91
CA LEU A 599 -10.41 -24.09 0.47
C LEU A 599 -11.44 -24.68 1.45
N PRO A 600 -12.56 -23.98 1.71
CA PRO A 600 -13.65 -24.53 2.50
C PRO A 600 -14.11 -25.87 1.94
N PRO A 601 -14.32 -26.90 2.78
CA PRO A 601 -14.72 -28.23 2.33
C PRO A 601 -16.13 -28.24 1.72
N ARG A 602 -16.96 -27.24 2.04
CA ARG A 602 -18.27 -27.03 1.47
C ARG A 602 -18.29 -25.65 0.80
N ILE A 603 -18.74 -25.63 -0.46
CA ILE A 603 -18.80 -24.43 -1.29
C ILE A 603 -20.28 -24.12 -1.50
N ASP A 604 -20.83 -23.21 -0.70
CA ASP A 604 -22.27 -22.91 -0.73
C ASP A 604 -22.64 -21.89 -1.81
N GLN A 605 -21.66 -21.10 -2.29
CA GLN A 605 -21.86 -20.11 -3.33
C GLN A 605 -20.61 -19.95 -4.19
N LEU A 606 -20.83 -19.80 -5.50
CA LEU A 606 -19.84 -19.28 -6.45
C LEU A 606 -20.37 -17.98 -7.05
N GLY A 607 -19.48 -17.01 -7.23
CA GLY A 607 -19.84 -15.73 -7.82
C GLY A 607 -20.24 -15.87 -9.29
N ILE A 608 -19.25 -16.10 -10.15
CA ILE A 608 -19.47 -16.38 -11.56
C ILE A 608 -18.97 -17.78 -11.90
N HIS A 609 -19.70 -18.46 -12.78
CA HIS A 609 -19.24 -19.71 -13.38
C HIS A 609 -18.57 -19.35 -14.71
N ALA A 610 -17.25 -19.30 -14.70
CA ALA A 610 -16.44 -18.97 -15.88
C ALA A 610 -15.40 -20.06 -16.11
N ARG A 611 -15.02 -20.25 -17.38
CA ARG A 611 -13.93 -21.13 -17.78
C ARG A 611 -12.97 -20.40 -18.71
N SER A 612 -11.68 -20.56 -18.47
CA SER A 612 -10.64 -20.06 -19.36
C SER A 612 -10.68 -20.78 -20.71
N LYS A 613 -10.59 -20.01 -21.79
CA LYS A 613 -10.50 -20.51 -23.18
C LYS A 613 -9.16 -20.15 -23.84
N SER A 614 -8.44 -19.16 -23.31
CA SER A 614 -7.17 -18.72 -23.89
C SER A 614 -6.00 -19.58 -23.41
N ASP A 615 -5.16 -20.04 -24.34
CA ASP A 615 -3.90 -20.74 -24.04
C ASP A 615 -2.86 -19.82 -23.36
N THR A 616 -3.07 -18.50 -23.40
CA THR A 616 -2.21 -17.53 -22.71
C THR A 616 -2.58 -17.35 -21.24
N ASN A 617 -3.72 -17.90 -20.80
CA ASN A 617 -4.14 -17.83 -19.41
C ASN A 617 -3.56 -19.00 -18.63
N THR A 618 -3.16 -18.75 -17.38
CA THR A 618 -2.80 -19.78 -16.42
C THR A 618 -3.95 -19.96 -15.43
N VAL A 619 -4.46 -21.19 -15.33
CA VAL A 619 -5.50 -21.55 -14.37
C VAL A 619 -4.85 -22.11 -13.11
N HIS A 620 -5.09 -21.46 -11.97
CA HIS A 620 -4.50 -21.81 -10.68
C HIS A 620 -5.44 -22.58 -9.77
N LEU A 621 -6.75 -22.42 -9.97
CA LEU A 621 -7.78 -23.16 -9.24
C LEU A 621 -8.97 -23.42 -10.15
N SER A 622 -9.38 -24.68 -10.22
CA SER A 622 -10.61 -25.11 -10.88
C SER A 622 -11.38 -26.08 -10.03
N LEU A 623 -12.70 -25.98 -10.13
CA LEU A 623 -13.66 -26.86 -9.51
C LEU A 623 -14.43 -27.63 -10.57
N SER A 624 -14.75 -28.90 -10.32
CA SER A 624 -15.58 -29.73 -11.19
C SER A 624 -16.68 -30.44 -10.42
N ASP A 625 -17.87 -30.55 -11.00
CA ASP A 625 -18.97 -31.37 -10.48
C ASP A 625 -18.95 -32.81 -11.05
N ASN A 626 -19.85 -33.67 -10.57
CA ASN A 626 -19.97 -35.05 -11.07
C ASN A 626 -20.42 -35.15 -12.53
N ASN A 627 -20.96 -34.06 -13.11
CA ASN A 627 -21.35 -33.97 -14.51
C ASN A 627 -20.20 -33.45 -15.40
N GLN A 628 -18.98 -33.30 -14.85
CA GLN A 628 -17.81 -32.75 -15.51
C GLN A 628 -17.97 -31.29 -15.96
N ASN A 629 -18.92 -30.54 -15.38
CA ASN A 629 -18.95 -29.09 -15.53
C ASN A 629 -17.82 -28.50 -14.67
N ARG A 630 -17.01 -27.62 -15.25
CA ARG A 630 -15.80 -27.06 -14.62
C ARG A 630 -15.86 -25.55 -14.55
N ALA A 631 -15.64 -24.97 -13.36
CA ALA A 631 -15.47 -23.53 -13.14
C ALA A 631 -14.04 -23.18 -12.71
N ASP A 632 -13.41 -22.20 -13.36
CA ASP A 632 -12.08 -21.70 -13.05
C ASP A 632 -12.19 -20.48 -12.12
N LEU A 633 -11.73 -20.60 -10.89
CA LEU A 633 -11.89 -19.58 -9.86
C LEU A 633 -10.70 -18.64 -9.73
N VAL A 634 -9.49 -19.12 -10.05
CA VAL A 634 -8.27 -18.32 -10.00
C VAL A 634 -7.55 -18.44 -11.33
N VAL A 635 -7.46 -17.33 -12.06
CA VAL A 635 -6.89 -17.27 -13.40
C VAL A 635 -6.00 -16.04 -13.52
N THR A 636 -4.82 -16.19 -14.10
CA THR A 636 -3.95 -15.05 -14.48
C THR A 636 -3.66 -15.09 -15.98
N GLY A 637 -3.36 -13.94 -16.57
CA GLY A 637 -3.07 -13.83 -18.00
C GLY A 637 -2.49 -12.47 -18.39
N PRO A 638 -2.26 -12.20 -19.69
CA PRO A 638 -1.71 -10.93 -20.16
C PRO A 638 -2.54 -9.70 -19.78
N TRP A 639 -3.84 -9.86 -19.53
CA TRP A 639 -4.74 -8.78 -19.13
C TRP A 639 -4.70 -8.47 -17.62
N GLY A 640 -4.20 -9.40 -16.79
CA GLY A 640 -4.41 -9.29 -15.35
C GLY A 640 -4.59 -10.62 -14.63
N GLY A 641 -5.37 -10.60 -13.55
CA GLY A 641 -5.80 -11.79 -12.84
C GLY A 641 -7.19 -11.67 -12.22
N LEU A 642 -7.85 -12.81 -12.03
CA LEU A 642 -9.17 -12.94 -11.44
C LEU A 642 -9.08 -14.00 -10.35
N ALA A 643 -9.47 -13.64 -9.13
CA ALA A 643 -9.60 -14.56 -7.99
C ALA A 643 -11.00 -14.42 -7.40
N LEU A 644 -11.83 -15.43 -7.62
CA LEU A 644 -13.24 -15.42 -7.24
C LEU A 644 -13.46 -16.03 -5.87
N TYR A 645 -14.45 -15.52 -5.13
CA TYR A 645 -14.95 -16.18 -3.92
C TYR A 645 -15.43 -17.61 -4.26
N PRO A 646 -15.12 -18.64 -3.43
CA PRO A 646 -14.47 -18.59 -2.11
C PRO A 646 -12.94 -18.75 -2.12
N ALA A 647 -12.28 -18.60 -3.27
CA ALA A 647 -10.84 -18.81 -3.39
C ALA A 647 -9.98 -17.66 -2.85
N THR A 648 -10.57 -16.52 -2.48
CA THR A 648 -9.83 -15.35 -1.98
C THR A 648 -9.50 -15.48 -0.50
N VAL A 649 -10.53 -15.43 0.35
CA VAL A 649 -10.43 -15.50 1.81
C VAL A 649 -11.54 -16.37 2.40
N ASP A 650 -11.24 -17.01 3.52
CA ASP A 650 -12.17 -17.74 4.37
C ASP A 650 -12.39 -16.97 5.68
N VAL A 651 -13.64 -16.77 6.10
CA VAL A 651 -13.98 -15.96 7.28
C VAL A 651 -14.48 -16.86 8.40
N ASP A 652 -13.82 -16.80 9.56
CA ASP A 652 -14.21 -17.58 10.73
C ASP A 652 -15.38 -16.99 11.52
N VAL A 653 -15.81 -17.70 12.57
CA VAL A 653 -16.92 -17.30 13.44
C VAL A 653 -16.67 -16.01 14.23
N ASN A 654 -15.41 -15.57 14.37
CA ASN A 654 -15.04 -14.30 15.00
C ASN A 654 -14.92 -13.16 13.99
N ASN A 655 -15.31 -13.39 12.73
CA ASN A 655 -15.11 -12.49 11.59
C ASN A 655 -13.64 -12.21 11.26
N VAL A 656 -12.73 -13.13 11.61
CA VAL A 656 -11.35 -13.06 11.14
C VAL A 656 -11.27 -13.71 9.77
N ALA A 657 -10.81 -12.95 8.79
CA ALA A 657 -10.56 -13.44 7.43
C ALA A 657 -9.16 -14.08 7.36
N TYR A 658 -9.04 -15.20 6.67
CA TYR A 658 -7.77 -15.87 6.41
C TYR A 658 -7.60 -16.02 4.91
N TRP A 659 -6.39 -15.81 4.42
CA TRP A 659 -6.09 -15.95 3.01
C TRP A 659 -6.17 -17.40 2.56
N VAL A 660 -6.95 -17.65 1.52
CA VAL A 660 -6.95 -18.93 0.81
C VAL A 660 -5.88 -18.92 -0.28
N ILE A 661 -5.72 -17.81 -1.01
CA ILE A 661 -4.62 -17.62 -1.96
C ILE A 661 -3.42 -16.88 -1.34
N ASP A 662 -2.20 -17.11 -1.84
CA ASP A 662 -1.05 -16.25 -1.52
C ASP A 662 -1.23 -14.88 -2.20
N PRO A 663 -1.50 -13.80 -1.44
CA PRO A 663 -1.76 -12.51 -2.03
C PRO A 663 -0.53 -11.89 -2.70
N TYR A 664 0.68 -12.20 -2.22
CA TYR A 664 1.90 -11.63 -2.78
C TYR A 664 2.18 -12.20 -4.17
N GLU A 665 2.01 -13.51 -4.32
CA GLU A 665 2.28 -14.18 -5.58
C GLU A 665 1.15 -13.95 -6.58
N PHE A 666 -0.13 -13.97 -6.14
CA PHE A 666 -1.25 -13.60 -7.00
C PHE A 666 -1.11 -12.18 -7.56
N LEU A 667 -0.84 -11.18 -6.71
CA LEU A 667 -0.66 -9.80 -7.17
C LEU A 667 0.57 -9.65 -8.07
N THR A 668 1.65 -10.40 -7.80
CA THR A 668 2.85 -10.39 -8.66
C THR A 668 2.54 -10.89 -10.06
N GLN A 669 1.81 -12.00 -10.19
CA GLN A 669 1.44 -12.56 -11.49
C GLN A 669 0.36 -11.73 -12.19
N ALA A 670 -0.71 -11.35 -11.47
CA ALA A 670 -1.83 -10.60 -12.01
C ALA A 670 -1.42 -9.20 -12.49
N LEU A 671 -0.66 -8.45 -11.68
CA LEU A 671 -0.23 -7.10 -12.03
C LEU A 671 1.14 -7.07 -12.72
N LYS A 672 1.77 -8.23 -12.92
CA LYS A 672 3.12 -8.36 -13.51
C LYS A 672 4.17 -7.54 -12.77
N LEU A 673 4.08 -7.53 -11.44
CA LEU A 673 4.98 -6.76 -10.59
C LEU A 673 6.40 -7.28 -10.73
N ARG A 674 7.35 -6.36 -10.90
CA ARG A 674 8.77 -6.68 -11.06
C ARG A 674 9.51 -6.65 -9.72
N THR A 675 10.55 -7.47 -9.58
CA THR A 675 11.52 -7.34 -8.50
C THR A 675 12.51 -6.22 -8.84
N LEU A 676 12.40 -5.10 -8.14
CA LEU A 676 13.15 -3.87 -8.38
C LEU A 676 13.72 -3.36 -7.04
N PRO A 677 14.74 -2.47 -7.04
CA PRO A 677 15.06 -1.71 -5.85
C PRO A 677 13.92 -0.77 -5.48
N MET A 678 13.49 -0.86 -4.22
CA MET A 678 12.37 -0.08 -3.68
C MET A 678 12.79 0.62 -2.40
N PRO A 679 12.29 1.84 -2.12
CA PRO A 679 12.46 2.49 -0.82
C PRO A 679 11.95 1.59 0.32
N ASP A 680 12.60 1.65 1.49
CA ASP A 680 12.23 0.87 2.66
C ASP A 680 12.07 1.76 3.91
N VAL A 681 10.98 1.51 4.64
CA VAL A 681 10.61 2.24 5.88
C VAL A 681 10.66 1.35 7.12
N THR A 682 11.28 0.17 7.01
CA THR A 682 11.31 -0.83 8.09
C THR A 682 12.71 -1.05 8.66
N THR A 683 13.72 -0.73 7.86
CA THR A 683 15.13 -1.01 8.11
C THR A 683 15.95 0.20 7.70
N GLU A 684 16.95 0.55 8.50
CA GLU A 684 17.97 1.53 8.14
C GLU A 684 19.34 0.99 8.53
N ASN A 685 20.33 1.16 7.65
CA ASN A 685 21.70 0.64 7.84
C ASN A 685 21.73 -0.82 8.33
N GLY A 686 20.90 -1.68 7.73
CA GLY A 686 20.88 -3.12 7.96
C GLY A 686 20.29 -3.57 9.30
N LYS A 687 19.68 -2.65 10.06
CA LYS A 687 18.98 -2.90 11.33
C LYS A 687 17.52 -2.51 11.23
N ARG A 688 16.65 -3.27 11.88
CA ARG A 688 15.21 -2.98 11.93
C ARG A 688 14.99 -1.70 12.74
N LEU A 689 14.18 -0.77 12.23
CA LEU A 689 13.82 0.44 12.94
C LEU A 689 13.05 0.08 14.22
N TRP A 690 13.29 0.84 15.28
CA TRP A 690 12.61 0.71 16.57
C TRP A 690 12.22 2.08 17.10
N PHE A 691 11.01 2.20 17.64
CA PHE A 691 10.60 3.37 18.40
C PHE A 691 9.48 3.06 19.40
N SER A 692 9.42 3.83 20.48
CA SER A 692 8.28 3.82 21.40
C SER A 692 7.52 5.14 21.34
N HIS A 693 6.20 5.07 21.42
CA HIS A 693 5.36 6.24 21.67
C HIS A 693 4.29 5.98 22.73
N ILE A 694 4.00 7.03 23.49
CA ILE A 694 3.08 7.04 24.63
C ILE A 694 1.97 8.04 24.35
N ASP A 695 0.76 7.54 24.21
CA ASP A 695 -0.42 8.37 24.05
C ASP A 695 -0.83 8.99 25.38
N GLY A 696 -1.37 10.21 25.29
CA GLY A 696 -1.63 11.08 26.44
C GLY A 696 -2.73 10.62 27.38
N ASP A 697 -3.42 9.53 27.03
CA ASP A 697 -4.62 9.03 27.70
C ASP A 697 -4.37 8.68 29.17
N ALA A 698 -5.37 9.03 29.97
CA ALA A 698 -5.46 8.66 31.37
C ALA A 698 -4.19 9.03 32.17
N LEU A 699 -3.52 10.12 31.78
CA LEU A 699 -2.45 10.75 32.55
C LEU A 699 -2.80 10.94 34.04
N PRO A 700 -4.05 11.25 34.43
CA PRO A 700 -4.45 11.39 35.84
C PRO A 700 -4.50 10.07 36.64
N SER A 701 -4.20 8.91 36.05
CA SER A 701 -4.39 7.61 36.70
C SER A 701 -3.40 7.38 37.83
N TRP A 702 -3.91 6.91 38.98
CA TRP A 702 -3.09 6.46 40.11
C TRP A 702 -2.57 5.05 39.88
N ALA A 703 -1.31 4.82 40.20
CA ALA A 703 -0.74 3.49 40.22
C ALA A 703 -1.20 2.71 41.46
N GLU A 704 -1.56 1.45 41.26
CA GLU A 704 -1.98 0.51 42.31
C GLU A 704 -0.77 -0.17 42.95
N ILE A 705 0.26 0.61 43.23
CA ILE A 705 1.51 0.20 43.87
C ILE A 705 1.84 1.16 45.04
N PRO A 706 2.72 0.77 45.98
CA PRO A 706 3.05 1.62 47.13
C PRO A 706 3.57 3.00 46.74
N GLY A 707 3.23 4.03 47.54
CA GLY A 707 3.77 5.39 47.40
C GLY A 707 2.86 6.43 46.75
N LYS A 708 1.61 6.09 46.40
CA LYS A 708 0.62 7.00 45.80
C LYS A 708 1.21 7.80 44.62
N LYS A 709 1.75 7.07 43.64
CA LYS A 709 2.31 7.61 42.39
C LYS A 709 1.26 7.63 41.29
N LEU A 710 1.39 8.56 40.36
CA LEU A 710 0.71 8.52 39.06
C LEU A 710 1.35 7.44 38.19
N GLY A 711 0.58 6.85 37.27
CA GLY A 711 1.13 5.93 36.27
C GLY A 711 2.29 6.54 35.48
N ALA A 712 2.18 7.82 35.12
CA ALA A 712 3.25 8.57 34.44
C ALA A 712 4.56 8.70 35.24
N GLU A 713 4.48 8.81 36.57
CA GLU A 713 5.69 8.84 37.41
C GLU A 713 6.37 7.46 37.44
N VAL A 714 5.57 6.39 37.46
CA VAL A 714 6.10 5.01 37.36
C VAL A 714 6.75 4.79 35.99
N ILE A 715 6.11 5.24 34.91
CA ILE A 715 6.67 5.16 33.56
C ILE A 715 7.98 5.93 33.45
N GLN A 716 8.04 7.15 33.99
CA GLN A 716 9.26 7.95 34.01
C GLN A 716 10.41 7.23 34.74
N GLU A 717 10.15 6.74 35.95
CA GLU A 717 11.16 6.13 36.81
C GLU A 717 11.66 4.78 36.28
N GLN A 718 10.75 3.91 35.83
CA GLN A 718 11.08 2.53 35.49
C GLN A 718 11.43 2.32 34.02
N PHE A 719 10.98 3.18 33.12
CA PHE A 719 11.16 3.00 31.68
C PHE A 719 11.98 4.13 31.07
N LEU A 720 11.48 5.37 31.11
CA LEU A 720 12.15 6.48 30.41
C LEU A 720 13.56 6.77 30.95
N THR A 721 13.77 6.53 32.25
CA THR A 721 15.09 6.71 32.91
C THR A 721 16.00 5.48 32.71
N ARG A 722 15.43 4.27 32.69
CA ARG A 722 16.20 3.02 32.58
C ARG A 722 16.64 2.75 31.14
N TYR A 723 15.73 2.92 30.19
CA TYR A 723 16.00 2.72 28.77
C TYR A 723 16.28 4.09 28.15
N ASP A 724 17.56 4.46 27.99
CA ASP A 724 18.00 5.71 27.34
C ASP A 724 17.77 5.68 25.80
N TYR A 725 16.63 5.17 25.37
CA TYR A 725 16.20 5.07 23.97
C TYR A 725 15.19 6.17 23.63
N PRO A 726 14.98 6.49 22.33
CA PRO A 726 13.96 7.46 21.91
C PRO A 726 12.54 7.05 22.32
N HIS A 727 11.87 7.93 23.05
CA HIS A 727 10.45 7.81 23.38
C HIS A 727 9.72 9.06 22.90
N THR A 728 8.55 8.89 22.32
CA THR A 728 7.70 10.01 21.93
C THR A 728 6.51 10.09 22.88
N VAL A 729 6.35 11.20 23.59
CA VAL A 729 5.37 11.29 24.69
C VAL A 729 4.40 12.43 24.43
N SER A 730 3.11 12.11 24.48
CA SER A 730 2.04 13.08 24.27
C SER A 730 1.20 13.36 25.52
N VAL A 731 0.35 14.38 25.46
CA VAL A 731 -0.60 14.72 26.52
C VAL A 731 -1.95 15.12 25.94
N VAL A 732 -3.03 14.83 26.69
CA VAL A 732 -4.36 15.41 26.47
C VAL A 732 -4.47 16.68 27.31
N GLU A 733 -4.57 17.85 26.67
CA GLU A 733 -4.53 19.13 27.39
C GLU A 733 -5.69 19.28 28.40
N ALA A 734 -6.92 18.88 28.02
CA ALA A 734 -8.10 19.07 28.87
C ALA A 734 -7.99 18.34 30.22
N GLU A 735 -7.33 17.18 30.28
CA GLU A 735 -7.10 16.46 31.53
C GLU A 735 -6.21 17.27 32.51
N MET A 736 -5.32 18.11 31.98
CA MET A 736 -4.37 18.89 32.77
C MET A 736 -4.93 20.22 33.31
N LYS A 737 -6.03 20.72 32.75
CA LYS A 737 -6.54 22.07 33.04
C LYS A 737 -8.05 22.13 33.28
N ASN A 738 -8.84 21.41 32.50
CA ASN A 738 -10.26 21.73 32.32
C ASN A 738 -11.21 20.78 33.03
N LEU A 739 -10.74 19.61 33.48
CA LEU A 739 -11.59 18.59 34.09
C LEU A 739 -11.55 18.69 35.64
N PRO A 740 -12.66 19.10 36.29
CA PRO A 740 -12.70 19.33 37.74
C PRO A 740 -12.39 18.07 38.56
N GLN A 741 -12.72 16.88 38.04
CA GLN A 741 -12.46 15.61 38.74
C GLN A 741 -10.97 15.30 38.94
N TYR A 742 -10.06 16.03 38.26
CA TYR A 742 -8.62 15.86 38.37
C TYR A 742 -7.92 17.03 39.06
N ALA A 743 -8.68 18.01 39.56
CA ALA A 743 -8.14 19.23 40.18
C ALA A 743 -7.13 18.94 41.31
N ASP A 744 -7.30 17.84 42.05
CA ASP A 744 -6.42 17.43 43.14
C ASP A 744 -5.01 17.00 42.70
N ARG A 745 -4.82 16.73 41.40
CA ARG A 745 -3.54 16.23 40.85
C ARG A 745 -3.01 16.99 39.63
N GLN A 746 -3.71 18.02 39.14
CA GLN A 746 -3.26 18.82 37.98
C GLN A 746 -1.85 19.41 38.14
N ALA A 747 -1.52 19.96 39.31
CA ALA A 747 -0.19 20.51 39.57
C ALA A 747 0.90 19.43 39.53
N ARG A 748 0.58 18.22 40.04
CA ARG A 748 1.47 17.07 39.99
C ARG A 748 1.69 16.60 38.55
N MET A 749 0.62 16.46 37.76
CA MET A 749 0.72 16.10 36.34
C MET A 749 1.60 17.09 35.56
N LYS A 750 1.41 18.40 35.74
CA LYS A 750 2.26 19.42 35.09
C LYS A 750 3.73 19.30 35.49
N THR A 751 4.00 19.02 36.76
CA THR A 751 5.37 18.82 37.26
C THR A 751 6.00 17.57 36.66
N THR A 752 5.28 16.44 36.65
CA THR A 752 5.72 15.18 36.02
C THR A 752 5.98 15.37 34.53
N MET A 753 5.07 15.99 33.78
CA MET A 753 5.25 16.18 32.34
C MET A 753 6.39 17.14 31.98
N ARG A 754 6.61 18.21 32.74
CA ARG A 754 7.81 19.06 32.57
C ARG A 754 9.10 18.29 32.82
N SER A 755 9.09 17.41 33.81
CA SER A 755 10.22 16.52 34.11
C SER A 755 10.47 15.57 32.94
N ILE A 756 9.44 14.87 32.46
CA ILE A 756 9.52 13.96 31.31
C ILE A 756 9.99 14.67 30.03
N PHE A 757 9.39 15.82 29.69
CA PHE A 757 9.76 16.57 28.48
C PHE A 757 11.15 17.20 28.53
N SER A 758 11.74 17.35 29.71
CA SER A 758 13.13 17.80 29.86
C SER A 758 14.17 16.69 29.59
N MET A 759 13.74 15.42 29.54
CA MET A 759 14.65 14.30 29.32
C MET A 759 15.19 14.32 27.87
N PRO A 760 16.48 14.06 27.64
CA PRO A 760 17.08 14.15 26.31
C PRO A 760 16.52 13.12 25.32
N ASN A 761 16.13 11.95 25.81
CA ASN A 761 15.59 10.82 25.05
C ASN A 761 14.07 10.87 24.82
N VAL A 762 13.42 12.00 25.11
CA VAL A 762 11.96 12.20 24.96
C VAL A 762 11.63 13.23 23.89
N GLU A 763 10.96 12.82 22.81
CA GLU A 763 10.31 13.71 21.84
C GLU A 763 8.92 14.13 22.35
N LEU A 764 8.55 15.39 22.09
CA LEU A 764 7.28 15.95 22.52
C LEU A 764 6.22 15.76 21.43
N ALA A 765 5.05 15.30 21.86
CA ALA A 765 3.90 15.11 21.00
C ALA A 765 2.63 15.74 21.60
N SER A 766 1.63 16.02 20.76
CA SER A 766 0.28 16.38 21.21
C SER A 766 -0.69 15.23 20.98
N HIS A 767 -1.62 15.02 21.93
CA HIS A 767 -2.73 14.07 21.81
C HIS A 767 -4.08 14.79 21.84
N SER A 768 -4.15 15.94 21.15
CA SER A 768 -5.29 16.86 21.06
C SER A 768 -5.63 17.63 22.35
N PHE A 769 -6.63 18.52 22.25
CA PHE A 769 -7.14 19.27 23.39
C PHE A 769 -8.15 18.45 24.19
N SER A 770 -9.23 18.01 23.54
CA SER A 770 -10.38 17.37 24.19
C SER A 770 -10.47 15.86 23.94
N HIS A 771 -9.46 15.25 23.32
CA HIS A 771 -9.43 13.82 23.00
C HIS A 771 -10.65 13.36 22.20
N PRO A 772 -10.79 13.77 20.92
CA PRO A 772 -11.81 13.19 20.04
C PRO A 772 -11.72 11.67 20.00
N TYR A 773 -12.83 11.00 20.37
CA TYR A 773 -13.01 9.56 20.17
C TYR A 773 -13.32 9.23 18.71
N ASP A 774 -14.04 10.14 18.02
CA ASP A 774 -14.40 10.02 16.60
C ASP A 774 -14.34 11.41 15.94
N TRP A 775 -13.28 11.64 15.15
CA TRP A 775 -12.98 12.93 14.53
C TRP A 775 -14.05 13.39 13.52
N HIS A 776 -14.70 12.45 12.82
CA HIS A 776 -15.76 12.77 11.87
C HIS A 776 -17.06 13.13 12.59
N LYS A 777 -17.45 12.35 13.61
CA LYS A 777 -18.68 12.61 14.38
C LYS A 777 -18.58 13.85 15.24
N VAL A 778 -17.44 14.10 15.89
CA VAL A 778 -17.26 15.34 16.69
C VAL A 778 -17.30 16.58 15.79
N SER A 779 -16.75 16.50 14.57
CA SER A 779 -16.84 17.58 13.59
C SER A 779 -18.29 17.86 13.17
N ARG A 780 -19.11 16.81 13.01
CA ARG A 780 -20.54 16.91 12.68
C ARG A 780 -21.40 17.37 13.86
N TRP A 781 -21.04 16.99 15.09
CA TRP A 781 -21.79 17.24 16.31
C TRP A 781 -20.93 17.96 17.36
N PRO A 782 -20.48 19.20 17.09
CA PRO A 782 -19.39 19.85 17.83
C PRO A 782 -19.71 20.26 19.27
N LYS A 783 -20.96 20.06 19.73
CA LYS A 783 -21.41 20.37 21.10
C LYS A 783 -21.82 19.13 21.90
N SER A 784 -21.62 17.92 21.37
CA SER A 784 -22.20 16.72 22.00
C SER A 784 -21.55 16.40 23.34
N GLY A 785 -20.23 16.58 23.47
CA GLY A 785 -19.45 16.06 24.60
C GLY A 785 -19.49 14.53 24.72
N GLN A 786 -19.99 13.84 23.68
CA GLN A 786 -20.12 12.38 23.61
C GLN A 786 -19.03 11.75 22.73
N TYR A 787 -18.49 12.51 21.77
CA TYR A 787 -17.48 12.05 20.82
C TYR A 787 -16.08 12.59 21.14
N ASN A 788 -15.93 13.18 22.32
CA ASN A 788 -14.72 13.71 22.91
C ASN A 788 -14.91 13.82 24.43
N LEU A 789 -13.88 14.15 25.20
CA LEU A 789 -14.01 14.43 26.63
C LEU A 789 -15.01 15.59 26.85
N PRO A 790 -15.91 15.49 27.86
CA PRO A 790 -16.94 16.49 28.11
C PRO A 790 -16.36 17.74 28.78
N VAL A 791 -15.64 18.55 28.01
CA VAL A 791 -15.08 19.82 28.47
C VAL A 791 -16.19 20.87 28.56
N GLU A 792 -16.39 21.43 29.77
CA GLU A 792 -17.46 22.38 30.04
C GLU A 792 -17.38 23.62 29.11
N GLY A 793 -18.50 23.94 28.45
CA GLY A 793 -18.61 25.08 27.55
C GLY A 793 -17.85 24.96 26.23
N TYR A 794 -17.16 23.83 25.98
CA TYR A 794 -16.38 23.65 24.77
C TYR A 794 -17.25 23.30 23.56
N ARG A 795 -16.91 23.90 22.42
CA ARG A 795 -17.41 23.52 21.10
C ARG A 795 -16.22 23.12 20.26
N TYR A 796 -16.24 21.90 19.71
CA TYR A 796 -15.15 21.37 18.89
C TYR A 796 -14.73 22.37 17.79
N ASN A 797 -13.42 22.59 17.74
CA ASN A 797 -12.72 23.35 16.72
C ASN A 797 -11.38 22.67 16.43
N VAL A 798 -11.15 22.30 15.17
CA VAL A 798 -9.98 21.52 14.76
C VAL A 798 -8.65 22.24 15.02
N ASP A 799 -8.58 23.55 14.80
CA ASP A 799 -7.39 24.34 15.08
C ASP A 799 -7.08 24.39 16.58
N ARG A 800 -8.12 24.46 17.42
CA ARG A 800 -7.98 24.39 18.89
C ARG A 800 -7.51 23.02 19.35
N GLU A 801 -8.03 21.96 18.75
CA GLU A 801 -7.62 20.58 19.03
C GLU A 801 -6.14 20.36 18.71
N ILE A 802 -5.67 20.90 17.59
CA ILE A 802 -4.34 20.59 17.06
C ILE A 802 -3.36 21.72 17.38
N ALA A 803 -3.42 22.84 16.66
CA ALA A 803 -2.48 23.95 16.85
C ALA A 803 -2.56 24.55 18.26
N GLY A 804 -3.76 24.61 18.84
CA GLY A 804 -3.95 25.11 20.21
C GLY A 804 -3.29 24.22 21.28
N SER A 805 -3.45 22.90 21.19
CA SER A 805 -2.83 21.97 22.14
C SER A 805 -1.31 21.91 21.99
N VAL A 806 -0.80 21.98 20.76
CA VAL A 806 0.62 22.17 20.46
C VAL A 806 1.16 23.45 21.10
N GLY A 807 0.44 24.56 20.94
CA GLY A 807 0.79 25.85 21.55
C GLY A 807 0.82 25.79 23.07
N PHE A 808 -0.13 25.09 23.70
CA PHE A 808 -0.12 24.85 25.15
C PHE A 808 1.12 24.09 25.60
N ILE A 809 1.44 22.97 24.94
CA ILE A 809 2.61 22.15 25.31
C ILE A 809 3.89 22.98 25.19
N ASN A 810 4.09 23.64 24.05
CA ASN A 810 5.28 24.44 23.77
C ASN A 810 5.46 25.61 24.75
N SER A 811 4.37 26.21 25.23
CA SER A 811 4.44 27.37 26.13
C SER A 811 4.52 27.00 27.62
N GLU A 812 3.95 25.86 28.02
CA GLU A 812 3.70 25.58 29.44
C GLU A 812 4.40 24.32 29.97
N LEU A 813 4.74 23.38 29.10
CA LEU A 813 5.31 22.08 29.49
C LEU A 813 6.72 21.86 28.91
N ALA A 814 6.97 22.33 27.69
CA ALA A 814 8.24 22.12 27.00
C ALA A 814 9.38 22.92 27.65
N PRO A 815 10.62 22.37 27.70
CA PRO A 815 11.81 23.17 27.94
C PRO A 815 12.09 24.10 26.75
N LYS A 816 12.94 25.12 26.93
CA LYS A 816 13.15 26.18 25.93
C LYS A 816 13.73 25.69 24.60
N ASP A 817 14.44 24.57 24.62
CA ASP A 817 15.16 23.96 23.50
C ASP A 817 14.38 22.84 22.81
N LYS A 818 13.17 22.52 23.28
CA LYS A 818 12.29 21.51 22.68
C LYS A 818 10.94 22.09 22.31
N LYS A 819 10.31 21.48 21.31
CA LYS A 819 8.95 21.77 20.88
C LYS A 819 8.29 20.46 20.45
N VAL A 820 6.97 20.48 20.27
CA VAL A 820 6.22 19.37 19.69
C VAL A 820 6.64 19.15 18.24
N GLU A 821 6.96 17.89 17.90
CA GLU A 821 7.37 17.48 16.55
C GLU A 821 6.34 16.58 15.85
N VAL A 822 5.42 15.96 16.60
CA VAL A 822 4.39 15.05 16.05
C VAL A 822 3.04 15.16 16.76
N PHE A 823 1.97 15.01 15.99
CA PHE A 823 0.61 14.85 16.49
C PHE A 823 0.22 13.38 16.52
N LEU A 824 -0.16 12.87 17.69
CA LEU A 824 -0.65 11.50 17.87
C LEU A 824 -2.18 11.52 17.85
N TRP A 825 -2.81 10.84 16.89
CA TRP A 825 -4.27 10.86 16.73
C TRP A 825 -4.97 10.10 17.85
N SER A 826 -5.96 10.75 18.48
CA SER A 826 -6.79 10.17 19.54
C SER A 826 -7.96 9.34 19.02
N GLY A 827 -8.50 8.48 19.89
CA GLY A 827 -9.73 7.74 19.64
C GLY A 827 -9.57 6.65 18.58
N GLU A 828 -10.54 6.57 17.65
CA GLU A 828 -10.45 5.69 16.49
C GLU A 828 -9.28 6.04 15.55
N ALA A 829 -8.63 7.20 15.75
CA ALA A 829 -7.47 7.64 15.00
C ALA A 829 -7.68 7.62 13.47
N VAL A 830 -8.88 8.00 13.01
CA VAL A 830 -9.18 8.27 11.60
C VAL A 830 -9.33 9.77 11.43
N ALA A 831 -8.27 10.43 10.96
CA ALA A 831 -8.24 11.88 10.84
C ALA A 831 -9.11 12.38 9.68
N THR A 832 -9.73 13.55 9.87
CA THR A 832 -10.40 14.27 8.77
C THR A 832 -9.37 14.98 7.89
N GLU A 833 -9.72 15.22 6.62
CA GLU A 833 -8.87 15.99 5.70
C GLU A 833 -8.43 17.35 6.28
N ARG A 834 -9.36 18.11 6.89
CA ARG A 834 -9.02 19.38 7.54
C ARG A 834 -8.04 19.20 8.70
N ALA A 835 -8.19 18.13 9.49
CA ALA A 835 -7.29 17.88 10.62
C ALA A 835 -5.85 17.59 10.14
N LEU A 836 -5.69 16.78 9.09
CA LEU A 836 -4.39 16.53 8.46
C LEU A 836 -3.79 17.81 7.84
N ALA A 837 -4.64 18.65 7.23
CA ALA A 837 -4.21 19.94 6.73
C ALA A 837 -3.61 20.83 7.83
N VAL A 838 -4.22 20.86 9.04
CA VAL A 838 -3.67 21.65 10.17
C VAL A 838 -2.28 21.17 10.56
N THR A 839 -2.03 19.85 10.63
CA THR A 839 -0.69 19.35 11.02
C THR A 839 0.37 19.74 10.00
N GLN A 840 0.02 19.73 8.71
CA GLN A 840 0.90 20.21 7.65
C GLN A 840 1.11 21.73 7.70
N GLU A 841 0.06 22.52 7.94
CA GLU A 841 0.13 23.99 8.07
C GLU A 841 1.07 24.43 9.20
N ILE A 842 1.09 23.70 10.32
CA ILE A 842 1.99 23.99 11.45
C ILE A 842 3.32 23.25 11.39
N GLY A 843 3.55 22.44 10.35
CA GLY A 843 4.82 21.79 10.06
C GLY A 843 5.23 20.68 11.03
N ILE A 844 4.27 19.87 11.51
CA ILE A 844 4.55 18.71 12.37
C ILE A 844 4.12 17.40 11.72
N ALA A 845 4.79 16.30 12.07
CA ALA A 845 4.41 14.96 11.63
C ALA A 845 3.07 14.52 12.26
N ASN A 846 2.47 13.45 11.75
CA ASN A 846 1.27 12.86 12.36
C ASN A 846 1.34 11.32 12.36
N LEU A 847 0.87 10.68 13.43
CA LEU A 847 0.93 9.23 13.62
C LEU A 847 -0.30 8.73 14.43
N ASN A 848 -0.62 7.45 14.28
CA ASN A 848 -1.64 6.61 14.97
C ASN A 848 -2.69 6.10 13.99
N GLY A 849 -3.51 5.16 14.47
CA GLY A 849 -4.40 4.34 13.65
C GLY A 849 -3.72 3.06 13.21
N GLY A 850 -4.35 2.35 12.27
CA GLY A 850 -3.99 0.97 11.95
C GLY A 850 -4.53 0.00 13.00
N ASN A 851 -4.31 -1.30 12.81
CA ASN A 851 -4.77 -2.37 13.68
C ASN A 851 -3.94 -3.64 13.48
N THR A 852 -2.60 -3.51 13.48
CA THR A 852 -1.70 -4.65 13.37
C THR A 852 -1.65 -5.42 14.69
N VAL A 853 -2.22 -6.62 14.71
CA VAL A 853 -2.37 -7.48 15.91
C VAL A 853 -2.13 -8.97 15.63
N ILE A 854 -1.47 -9.30 14.52
CA ILE A 854 -1.12 -10.67 14.16
C ILE A 854 -0.39 -11.36 15.32
N SER A 855 -0.76 -12.61 15.59
CA SER A 855 -0.22 -13.36 16.73
C SER A 855 -0.25 -14.85 16.47
N SER A 856 0.39 -15.67 17.31
CA SER A 856 0.39 -17.13 17.09
C SER A 856 -1.01 -17.75 17.19
N LEU A 857 -1.95 -17.11 17.90
CA LEU A 857 -3.37 -17.52 17.98
C LEU A 857 -4.20 -17.07 16.77
N THR A 858 -3.74 -16.06 16.05
CA THR A 858 -4.44 -15.51 14.88
C THR A 858 -3.39 -15.18 13.81
N PRO A 859 -2.76 -16.21 13.21
CA PRO A 859 -1.59 -16.03 12.35
C PRO A 859 -2.03 -15.71 10.91
N THR A 860 -2.72 -14.59 10.73
CA THR A 860 -3.19 -14.14 9.40
C THR A 860 -2.77 -12.71 9.08
N LEU A 861 -2.33 -12.50 7.84
CA LEU A 861 -1.93 -11.20 7.30
C LEU A 861 -3.08 -10.20 7.20
N THR A 862 -4.34 -10.66 7.24
CA THR A 862 -5.51 -9.76 7.27
C THR A 862 -5.60 -8.93 8.56
N THR A 863 -4.80 -9.30 9.57
CA THR A 863 -4.62 -8.56 10.83
C THR A 863 -3.35 -7.72 10.85
N VAL A 864 -2.73 -7.47 9.68
CA VAL A 864 -1.58 -6.56 9.51
C VAL A 864 -2.01 -5.38 8.66
N SER A 865 -2.10 -4.20 9.27
CA SER A 865 -2.56 -2.98 8.58
C SER A 865 -1.48 -2.40 7.66
N PRO A 866 -1.85 -1.61 6.63
CA PRO A 866 -0.88 -0.87 5.82
C PRO A 866 -0.15 0.21 6.63
N MET A 867 0.82 0.90 6.02
CA MET A 867 1.57 1.99 6.66
C MET A 867 0.86 3.34 6.60
N ALA A 868 -0.12 3.51 5.71
CA ALA A 868 -0.75 4.80 5.46
C ALA A 868 -2.27 4.72 5.25
N LEU A 869 -2.96 5.76 5.70
CA LEU A 869 -4.29 6.14 5.27
C LEU A 869 -4.21 7.48 4.51
N THR A 870 -5.09 7.70 3.54
CA THR A 870 -5.11 8.93 2.73
C THR A 870 -6.45 9.63 2.86
N SER A 871 -6.44 10.96 2.91
CA SER A 871 -7.65 11.79 2.88
C SER A 871 -7.36 13.06 2.08
N GLY A 872 -8.03 13.21 0.94
CA GLY A 872 -7.68 14.25 -0.03
C GLY A 872 -6.20 14.11 -0.46
N ASN A 873 -5.45 15.21 -0.39
CA ASN A 873 -4.02 15.25 -0.71
C ASN A 873 -3.10 14.88 0.47
N TYR A 874 -3.66 14.51 1.62
CA TYR A 874 -2.90 14.31 2.84
C TYR A 874 -2.71 12.83 3.18
N VAL A 875 -1.56 12.54 3.79
CA VAL A 875 -1.17 11.20 4.23
C VAL A 875 -1.17 11.17 5.76
N GLN A 876 -1.89 10.21 6.31
CA GLN A 876 -1.80 9.83 7.72
C GLN A 876 -0.90 8.61 7.85
N ALA A 877 0.21 8.73 8.60
CA ALA A 877 1.04 7.57 8.93
C ALA A 877 0.34 6.74 10.01
N LEU A 878 0.23 5.42 9.80
CA LEU A 878 -0.38 4.49 10.74
C LEU A 878 0.66 3.93 11.70
N ALA A 879 0.25 3.67 12.95
CA ALA A 879 1.11 3.00 13.91
C ALA A 879 1.46 1.60 13.35
N PRO A 880 2.75 1.21 13.35
CA PRO A 880 3.16 -0.10 12.83
C PRO A 880 2.48 -1.27 13.53
N ILE A 881 2.32 -1.17 14.85
CA ILE A 881 1.79 -2.18 15.76
C ILE A 881 0.82 -1.52 16.74
N MET A 882 -0.27 -2.21 17.09
CA MET A 882 -1.31 -1.68 17.97
C MET A 882 -0.86 -1.62 19.44
N ASN A 883 -1.50 -0.75 20.20
CA ASN A 883 -1.21 -0.53 21.62
C ASN A 883 -1.77 -1.60 22.57
N GLU A 884 -1.36 -1.52 23.83
CA GLU A 884 -1.75 -2.40 24.93
C GLU A 884 -3.26 -2.50 25.15
N ASN A 885 -4.03 -1.48 24.78
CA ASN A 885 -5.49 -1.48 24.93
C ASN A 885 -6.12 -2.72 24.26
N VAL A 886 -5.67 -3.06 23.05
CA VAL A 886 -6.23 -4.19 22.29
C VAL A 886 -5.80 -5.53 22.86
N TYR A 887 -4.56 -5.65 23.34
CA TYR A 887 -4.05 -6.87 23.95
C TYR A 887 -4.61 -7.15 25.35
N THR A 888 -5.19 -6.13 26.00
CA THR A 888 -5.73 -6.22 27.37
C THR A 888 -7.26 -6.12 27.44
N ASN A 889 -7.94 -6.36 26.31
CA ASN A 889 -9.40 -6.30 26.19
C ASN A 889 -9.99 -4.95 26.65
N ASN A 890 -9.46 -3.86 26.10
CA ASN A 890 -9.78 -2.50 26.49
C ASN A 890 -9.50 -2.22 27.97
N TRP A 891 -8.31 -2.62 28.44
CA TRP A 891 -7.90 -2.49 29.83
C TRP A 891 -8.83 -3.18 30.85
N LYS A 892 -9.51 -4.26 30.45
CA LYS A 892 -10.34 -5.11 31.33
C LYS A 892 -9.60 -6.36 31.83
N GLY A 893 -8.38 -6.57 31.35
CA GLY A 893 -7.54 -7.71 31.67
C GLY A 893 -7.62 -8.82 30.61
N PRO A 894 -6.63 -9.73 30.60
CA PRO A 894 -5.50 -9.80 31.52
C PRO A 894 -4.51 -8.64 31.34
N PHE A 895 -4.07 -8.02 32.44
CA PHE A 895 -3.26 -6.77 32.41
C PHE A 895 -1.79 -6.99 31.98
N ASP A 896 -1.34 -8.24 31.91
CA ASP A 896 -0.06 -8.66 31.30
C ASP A 896 -0.20 -9.04 29.82
N GLY A 897 -1.40 -8.93 29.23
CA GLY A 897 -1.69 -9.38 27.87
C GLY A 897 -0.83 -8.71 26.79
N PHE A 898 -0.32 -7.51 27.06
CA PHE A 898 0.52 -6.77 26.12
C PHE A 898 1.84 -7.47 25.79
N ARG A 899 2.33 -8.38 26.63
CA ARG A 899 3.54 -9.18 26.32
C ARG A 899 3.48 -9.89 24.96
N ARG A 900 2.27 -10.21 24.49
CA ARG A 900 2.04 -10.86 23.19
C ARG A 900 2.37 -9.96 21.99
N VAL A 901 2.65 -8.68 22.20
CA VAL A 901 3.17 -7.80 21.17
C VAL A 901 4.52 -8.29 20.63
N ILE A 902 5.29 -9.05 21.43
CA ILE A 902 6.52 -9.73 20.98
C ILE A 902 6.21 -10.69 19.82
N GLU A 903 5.17 -11.52 19.94
CA GLU A 903 4.70 -12.41 18.85
C GLU A 903 4.38 -11.58 17.58
N THR A 904 3.73 -10.43 17.74
CA THR A 904 3.41 -9.52 16.63
C THR A 904 4.66 -8.96 15.98
N MET A 905 5.66 -8.55 16.76
CA MET A 905 6.94 -8.04 16.25
C MET A 905 7.70 -9.13 15.50
N GLU A 906 7.70 -10.38 15.97
CA GLU A 906 8.34 -11.52 15.31
C GLU A 906 7.66 -11.86 13.97
N LEU A 907 6.32 -11.98 13.97
CA LEU A 907 5.52 -12.35 12.79
C LEU A 907 5.45 -11.24 11.73
N THR A 908 5.79 -10.00 12.09
CA THR A 908 5.96 -8.88 11.15
C THR A 908 7.42 -8.67 10.72
N ASP A 909 8.37 -9.44 11.28
CA ASP A 909 9.74 -9.51 10.78
C ASP A 909 9.92 -10.65 9.78
N LYS A 910 9.44 -11.86 10.10
CA LYS A 910 9.70 -13.07 9.30
C LYS A 910 8.40 -13.79 8.92
N PRO A 911 8.33 -14.40 7.72
CA PRO A 911 9.39 -14.53 6.72
C PRO A 911 9.53 -13.29 5.80
N ARG A 912 8.80 -12.21 6.08
CA ARG A 912 8.80 -10.97 5.32
C ARG A 912 8.88 -9.81 6.29
N ARG A 913 9.78 -8.85 6.07
CA ARG A 913 9.84 -7.66 6.91
C ARG A 913 8.75 -6.65 6.51
N LEU A 914 7.66 -6.68 7.27
CA LEU A 914 6.47 -5.87 7.01
C LEU A 914 6.46 -4.57 7.82
N LYS A 915 6.99 -4.58 9.05
CA LYS A 915 6.88 -3.46 9.99
C LYS A 915 8.18 -3.19 10.74
N PRO A 916 8.47 -1.92 11.11
CA PRO A 916 9.43 -1.64 12.17
C PRO A 916 8.95 -2.21 13.52
N MET A 917 9.83 -2.26 14.51
CA MET A 917 9.45 -2.57 15.89
C MET A 917 8.84 -1.32 16.54
N ASN A 918 7.65 -1.44 17.10
CA ASN A 918 6.99 -0.32 17.75
C ASN A 918 6.35 -0.72 19.08
N ILE A 919 6.79 -0.08 20.17
CA ILE A 919 6.19 -0.21 21.51
C ILE A 919 5.23 0.97 21.72
N TYR A 920 3.94 0.73 21.50
CA TYR A 920 2.87 1.73 21.61
C TYR A 920 2.02 1.44 22.85
N TYR A 921 1.88 2.40 23.77
CA TYR A 921 1.05 2.27 24.97
C TYR A 921 0.60 3.62 25.54
N HIS A 922 -0.11 3.62 26.67
CA HIS A 922 -0.61 4.80 27.38
C HIS A 922 -0.13 4.84 28.83
N PHE A 923 -0.35 5.96 29.53
CA PHE A 923 0.11 6.13 30.91
C PHE A 923 -0.52 5.16 31.92
N TYR A 924 -1.69 4.61 31.62
CA TYR A 924 -2.32 3.62 32.49
C TYR A 924 -1.55 2.29 32.52
N ALA A 925 -0.67 1.99 31.56
CA ALA A 925 0.24 0.84 31.61
C ALA A 925 1.12 0.85 32.88
N GLY A 926 1.46 2.05 33.38
CA GLY A 926 2.22 2.24 34.62
C GLY A 926 1.41 2.04 35.91
N THR A 927 0.14 1.62 35.83
CA THR A 927 -0.75 1.55 37.00
C THR A 927 -0.88 0.18 37.64
N LYS A 928 -0.62 -0.89 36.88
CA LYS A 928 -0.79 -2.28 37.34
C LYS A 928 0.56 -2.99 37.39
N ALA A 929 0.87 -3.69 38.48
CA ALA A 929 2.13 -4.44 38.60
C ALA A 929 2.34 -5.45 37.45
N ALA A 930 1.28 -6.14 37.03
CA ALA A 930 1.32 -7.08 35.91
C ALA A 930 1.65 -6.40 34.57
N SER A 931 1.11 -5.20 34.32
CA SER A 931 1.38 -4.45 33.09
C SER A 931 2.79 -3.85 33.10
N ILE A 932 3.28 -3.41 34.26
CA ILE A 932 4.64 -2.92 34.42
C ILE A 932 5.63 -4.05 34.10
N GLN A 933 5.39 -5.24 34.65
CA GLN A 933 6.24 -6.41 34.39
C GLN A 933 6.20 -6.82 32.91
N SER A 934 5.03 -6.83 32.26
CA SER A 934 4.97 -7.15 30.83
C SER A 934 5.66 -6.09 29.98
N LEU A 935 5.57 -4.80 30.37
CA LEU A 935 6.26 -3.74 29.64
C LEU A 935 7.79 -3.88 29.78
N GLU A 936 8.30 -4.24 30.97
CA GLU A 936 9.72 -4.51 31.19
C GLU A 936 10.23 -5.64 30.27
N GLU A 937 9.48 -6.74 30.19
CA GLU A 937 9.79 -7.87 29.30
C GLU A 937 9.85 -7.44 27.83
N ILE A 938 8.91 -6.59 27.38
CA ILE A 938 8.87 -6.09 26.00
C ILE A 938 10.07 -5.20 25.70
N TYR A 939 10.44 -4.29 26.61
CA TYR A 939 11.59 -3.41 26.41
C TYR A 939 12.91 -4.20 26.42
N ASP A 940 13.09 -5.11 27.38
CA ASP A 940 14.28 -5.96 27.45
C ASP A 940 14.43 -6.79 26.16
N TRP A 941 13.35 -7.44 25.70
CA TRP A 941 13.35 -8.18 24.43
C TRP A 941 13.70 -7.29 23.23
N ALA A 942 13.07 -6.11 23.11
CA ALA A 942 13.24 -5.26 21.94
C ALA A 942 14.63 -4.61 21.85
N VAL A 943 15.28 -4.37 22.99
CA VAL A 943 16.67 -3.86 23.05
C VAL A 943 17.66 -4.96 22.67
N ASP A 944 17.42 -6.20 23.09
CA ASP A 944 18.26 -7.36 22.77
C ASP A 944 18.27 -7.72 21.27
N GLU A 945 17.25 -7.30 20.51
CA GLU A 945 17.18 -7.44 19.04
C GLU A 945 18.15 -6.52 18.27
N ASP A 946 18.96 -5.71 18.97
CA ASP A 946 19.99 -4.84 18.41
C ASP A 946 19.47 -3.85 17.31
N PRO A 947 18.45 -3.03 17.63
CA PRO A 947 17.70 -2.23 16.66
C PRO A 947 18.41 -0.97 16.16
N PHE A 948 17.79 -0.32 15.17
CA PHE A 948 18.04 1.08 14.82
C PHE A 948 16.98 1.98 15.52
N PRO A 949 17.33 2.64 16.63
CA PRO A 949 16.38 3.47 17.37
C PRO A 949 16.10 4.80 16.65
N ILE A 950 14.83 5.23 16.62
CA ILE A 950 14.36 6.52 16.09
C ILE A 950 13.21 7.07 16.95
N TYR A 951 12.90 8.35 16.83
CA TYR A 951 11.64 8.91 17.32
C TYR A 951 10.45 8.55 16.41
N ALA A 952 9.23 8.71 16.92
CA ALA A 952 8.02 8.39 16.17
C ALA A 952 7.81 9.36 14.98
N SER A 953 8.18 10.63 15.14
CA SER A 953 8.17 11.61 14.04
C SER A 953 9.04 11.18 12.86
N GLU A 954 10.22 10.61 13.12
CA GLU A 954 11.18 10.17 12.11
C GLU A 954 10.64 9.01 11.28
N TYR A 955 9.82 8.13 11.85
CA TYR A 955 9.07 7.12 11.09
C TYR A 955 7.92 7.77 10.31
N ALA A 956 7.14 8.63 10.97
CA ALA A 956 5.94 9.23 10.39
C ALA A 956 6.23 10.04 9.11
N ILE A 957 7.40 10.71 9.02
CA ILE A 957 7.81 11.45 7.81
C ILE A 957 8.32 10.53 6.68
N LYS A 958 8.84 9.33 6.99
CA LYS A 958 9.29 8.37 5.96
C LYS A 958 8.12 7.79 5.16
N VAL A 959 6.92 7.73 5.75
CA VAL A 959 5.72 7.19 5.10
C VAL A 959 5.28 8.00 3.86
N PRO A 960 5.07 9.32 3.91
CA PRO A 960 4.79 10.10 2.71
C PRO A 960 5.96 10.13 1.72
N ASP A 961 7.21 10.12 2.20
CA ASP A 961 8.39 10.03 1.32
C ASP A 961 8.42 8.70 0.54
N PHE A 962 8.05 7.59 1.18
CA PHE A 962 7.95 6.28 0.51
C PHE A 962 6.97 6.31 -0.66
N ARG A 963 5.86 7.05 -0.49
CA ARG A 963 4.80 7.14 -1.49
C ARG A 963 5.19 8.04 -2.67
N SER A 964 6.05 9.03 -2.47
CA SER A 964 6.46 10.00 -3.50
C SER A 964 7.77 9.66 -4.19
N ALA A 965 8.66 8.89 -3.55
CA ALA A 965 9.94 8.51 -4.13
C ALA A 965 9.78 7.81 -5.50
N GLY A 966 10.57 8.20 -6.48
CA GLY A 966 10.55 7.61 -7.80
C GLY A 966 11.58 6.49 -7.98
N VAL A 967 11.28 5.57 -8.88
CA VAL A 967 12.19 4.48 -9.29
C VAL A 967 12.28 4.48 -10.80
N ALA A 968 13.50 4.56 -11.32
CA ALA A 968 13.75 4.57 -12.74
C ALA A 968 15.02 3.78 -13.10
N ARG A 969 15.14 3.40 -14.37
CA ARG A 969 16.26 2.61 -14.88
C ARG A 969 16.77 3.16 -16.20
N TYR A 970 18.07 3.40 -16.29
CA TYR A 970 18.72 3.77 -17.54
C TYR A 970 18.84 2.56 -18.49
N LEU A 971 18.93 2.84 -19.79
CA LEU A 971 19.11 1.79 -20.82
C LEU A 971 20.41 0.98 -20.68
N ASP A 972 21.38 1.49 -19.92
CA ASP A 972 22.64 0.80 -19.58
C ASP A 972 22.52 -0.12 -18.34
N GLY A 973 21.32 -0.18 -17.76
CA GLY A 973 20.99 -1.01 -16.60
C GLY A 973 21.08 -0.32 -15.25
N SER A 974 21.60 0.91 -15.16
CA SER A 974 21.72 1.67 -13.90
C SER A 974 20.36 2.04 -13.31
N TRP A 975 20.19 1.89 -12.01
CA TRP A 975 19.02 2.36 -11.26
C TRP A 975 19.20 3.80 -10.80
N LYS A 976 18.17 4.63 -10.97
CA LYS A 976 18.03 5.95 -10.38
C LYS A 976 16.83 5.92 -9.44
N LEU A 977 17.02 6.30 -8.18
CA LEU A 977 15.90 6.63 -7.30
C LEU A 977 16.06 8.08 -6.89
N ASN A 978 14.95 8.83 -6.91
CA ASN A 978 14.91 10.27 -6.67
C ASN A 978 13.75 10.62 -5.72
N GLY A 979 13.85 11.73 -4.99
CA GLY A 979 12.84 12.13 -4.02
C GLY A 979 12.79 11.20 -2.82
N LEU A 980 13.94 10.71 -2.35
CA LEU A 980 14.00 9.83 -1.18
C LEU A 980 13.66 10.55 0.13
N GLY A 981 13.77 11.88 0.18
CA GLY A 981 13.40 12.69 1.35
C GLY A 981 14.17 12.27 2.60
N SER A 982 13.47 11.67 3.56
CA SER A 982 13.98 11.10 4.82
C SER A 982 14.30 9.60 4.76
N ILE A 983 14.03 8.92 3.65
CA ILE A 983 14.36 7.51 3.45
C ILE A 983 15.85 7.35 3.22
N ARG A 984 16.48 6.43 3.96
CA ARG A 984 17.93 6.17 3.89
C ARG A 984 18.28 4.74 3.50
N SER A 985 17.27 3.94 3.18
CA SER A 985 17.39 2.51 2.95
C SER A 985 16.53 2.10 1.77
N LEU A 986 17.10 1.25 0.92
CA LEU A 986 16.41 0.59 -0.19
C LEU A 986 16.44 -0.91 0.03
N ARG A 987 15.50 -1.64 -0.57
CA ARG A 987 15.52 -3.11 -0.60
C ARG A 987 15.32 -3.65 -1.99
N ILE A 988 15.97 -4.77 -2.27
CA ILE A 988 15.71 -5.62 -3.43
C ILE A 988 15.32 -6.99 -2.88
N LEU A 989 14.13 -7.48 -3.24
CA LEU A 989 13.64 -8.81 -2.86
C LEU A 989 14.29 -9.93 -3.71
N ASP A 990 15.62 -9.88 -3.82
CA ASP A 990 16.52 -10.87 -4.42
C ASP A 990 17.78 -10.93 -3.55
N SER A 991 18.02 -12.06 -2.91
CA SER A 991 19.13 -12.27 -1.97
C SER A 991 20.53 -12.28 -2.63
N THR A 992 20.57 -12.22 -3.97
CA THR A 992 21.80 -12.21 -4.77
C THR A 992 22.07 -10.86 -5.44
N ALA A 993 21.18 -9.87 -5.33
CA ALA A 993 21.32 -8.57 -5.99
C ALA A 993 22.06 -7.56 -5.08
N TRP A 994 23.38 -7.62 -5.05
CA TRP A 994 24.23 -6.69 -4.29
C TRP A 994 24.52 -5.40 -5.09
N PRO A 995 24.73 -4.23 -4.44
CA PRO A 995 25.14 -3.03 -5.15
C PRO A 995 26.60 -3.11 -5.60
N ASP A 996 26.90 -2.58 -6.79
CA ASP A 996 28.26 -2.30 -7.25
C ASP A 996 28.69 -0.92 -6.73
N LEU A 997 29.30 -0.89 -5.54
CA LEU A 997 29.64 0.35 -4.85
C LEU A 997 30.64 1.24 -5.62
N VAL A 998 31.52 0.65 -6.44
CA VAL A 998 32.55 1.41 -7.18
C VAL A 998 31.90 2.28 -8.25
N ASN A 999 30.84 1.77 -8.89
CA ASN A 999 30.10 2.47 -9.94
C ASN A 999 28.79 3.09 -9.43
N SER A 1000 28.66 3.27 -8.10
CA SER A 1000 27.46 3.85 -7.47
C SER A 1000 27.72 5.24 -6.93
N LYS A 1001 26.66 6.05 -6.87
CA LYS A 1001 26.61 7.35 -6.19
C LYS A 1001 25.48 7.31 -5.17
N GLY A 1002 25.76 7.79 -3.96
CA GLY A 1002 24.77 7.85 -2.89
C GLY A 1002 24.57 6.53 -2.13
N ILE A 1003 25.34 5.47 -2.43
CA ILE A 1003 25.24 4.17 -1.76
C ILE A 1003 26.51 3.91 -0.96
N VAL A 1004 26.36 3.54 0.32
CA VAL A 1004 27.49 3.36 1.26
C VAL A 1004 27.69 1.91 1.68
N GLY A 1005 26.70 1.05 1.45
CA GLY A 1005 26.78 -0.34 1.87
C GLY A 1005 25.50 -1.13 1.65
N ALA A 1006 25.49 -2.36 2.17
CA ALA A 1006 24.34 -3.24 2.07
C ALA A 1006 24.44 -4.42 3.06
N LYS A 1007 23.29 -5.02 3.37
CA LYS A 1007 23.18 -6.27 4.13
C LYS A 1007 22.15 -7.20 3.50
N ARG A 1008 22.50 -8.47 3.36
CA ARG A 1008 21.52 -9.51 3.04
C ARG A 1008 20.76 -9.90 4.31
N LEU A 1009 19.44 -9.84 4.24
CA LEU A 1009 18.51 -10.32 5.25
C LEU A 1009 17.76 -11.56 4.72
N HIS A 1010 16.77 -12.02 5.49
CA HIS A 1010 16.05 -13.26 5.21
C HIS A 1010 15.15 -13.18 3.96
N ASP A 1011 14.76 -11.96 3.54
CA ASP A 1011 13.84 -11.70 2.43
C ASP A 1011 14.47 -10.94 1.23
N GLY A 1012 15.73 -10.49 1.34
CA GLY A 1012 16.39 -9.74 0.26
C GLY A 1012 17.72 -9.10 0.64
N VAL A 1013 18.20 -8.20 -0.22
CA VAL A 1013 19.35 -7.32 0.05
C VAL A 1013 18.84 -5.91 0.37
N TYR A 1014 19.26 -5.38 1.51
CA TYR A 1014 18.97 -4.03 1.97
C TYR A 1014 20.19 -3.16 1.71
N ILE A 1015 20.01 -2.07 0.98
CA ILE A 1015 21.05 -1.17 0.50
C ILE A 1015 20.96 0.13 1.29
N HIS A 1016 22.12 0.61 1.75
CA HIS A 1016 22.24 1.77 2.62
C HIS A 1016 22.67 2.99 1.81
N SER A 1017 21.99 4.12 1.99
CA SER A 1017 22.34 5.37 1.32
C SER A 1017 23.21 6.29 2.18
N ASP A 1018 23.88 7.25 1.55
CA ASP A 1018 24.60 8.33 2.23
C ASP A 1018 23.67 9.47 2.70
N GLY A 1019 22.37 9.36 2.40
CA GLY A 1019 21.36 10.35 2.70
C GLY A 1019 21.11 11.41 1.65
N SER A 1020 21.71 11.28 0.47
CA SER A 1020 21.32 12.02 -0.72
C SER A 1020 19.86 11.74 -1.11
N ASP A 1021 19.17 12.75 -1.63
CA ASP A 1021 17.80 12.63 -2.13
C ASP A 1021 17.72 11.78 -3.42
N THR A 1022 18.82 11.74 -4.17
CA THR A 1022 18.99 10.92 -5.37
C THR A 1022 20.11 9.93 -5.17
N VAL A 1023 19.88 8.67 -5.56
CA VAL A 1023 20.94 7.65 -5.66
C VAL A 1023 20.98 7.04 -7.06
N LEU A 1024 22.18 6.68 -7.50
CA LEU A 1024 22.42 6.07 -8.81
C LEU A 1024 23.34 4.85 -8.63
N PHE A 1025 22.90 3.66 -9.00
CA PHE A 1025 23.71 2.45 -8.80
C PHE A 1025 23.43 1.33 -9.80
N LYS A 1026 24.38 0.39 -9.88
CA LYS A 1026 24.20 -0.91 -10.57
C LYS A 1026 24.17 -2.03 -9.55
N THR A 1027 23.61 -3.17 -9.96
CA THR A 1027 23.63 -4.40 -9.16
C THR A 1027 24.60 -5.42 -9.75
N GLN A 1028 25.14 -6.26 -8.87
CA GLN A 1028 26.05 -7.36 -9.16
C GLN A 1028 25.67 -8.58 -8.32
N ARG A 1029 26.17 -9.77 -8.69
CA ARG A 1029 25.82 -11.03 -8.01
C ARG A 1029 26.67 -11.34 -6.78
N THR A 1030 27.80 -10.66 -6.62
CA THR A 1030 28.76 -10.88 -5.54
C THR A 1030 28.72 -9.75 -4.51
N LYS A 1031 29.09 -10.05 -3.25
CA LYS A 1031 29.26 -9.02 -2.21
C LYS A 1031 30.27 -7.95 -2.66
N PRO A 1032 30.16 -6.70 -2.20
CA PRO A 1032 31.19 -5.70 -2.43
C PRO A 1032 32.54 -6.17 -1.91
N TRP A 1033 33.60 -5.93 -2.68
CA TRP A 1033 34.97 -6.33 -2.35
C TRP A 1033 35.75 -5.20 -1.66
N SER A 1034 35.36 -3.95 -1.85
CA SER A 1034 35.89 -2.76 -1.17
C SER A 1034 35.24 -2.58 0.20
N PRO A 1035 35.83 -1.78 1.12
CA PRO A 1035 35.21 -1.45 2.40
C PRO A 1035 33.78 -0.91 2.23
N TYR A 1036 32.82 -1.42 3.02
CA TYR A 1036 31.43 -0.98 2.95
C TYR A 1036 30.69 -1.14 4.28
N LEU A 1037 29.65 -0.34 4.50
CA LEU A 1037 28.80 -0.45 5.68
C LEU A 1037 27.91 -1.70 5.61
N VAL A 1038 28.07 -2.62 6.56
CA VAL A 1038 27.17 -3.79 6.70
C VAL A 1038 26.02 -3.42 7.61
N THR A 1039 26.31 -2.92 8.81
CA THR A 1039 25.29 -2.42 9.75
C THR A 1039 25.74 -1.18 10.49
N ALA A 1040 24.78 -0.36 10.92
CA ALA A 1040 24.98 0.66 11.97
C ALA A 1040 23.67 0.97 12.69
N ASN A 1041 23.72 1.26 14.00
CA ASN A 1041 22.58 1.76 14.79
C ASN A 1041 22.44 3.30 14.74
N ALA A 1042 23.07 3.93 13.74
CA ALA A 1042 23.20 5.37 13.62
C ALA A 1042 23.07 5.79 12.16
N LYS A 1043 22.55 7.01 11.94
CA LYS A 1043 22.39 7.62 10.63
C LYS A 1043 23.76 7.97 10.04
N VAL A 1044 23.88 7.84 8.72
CA VAL A 1044 25.05 8.32 7.96
C VAL A 1044 24.87 9.80 7.70
N GLU A 1045 25.78 10.62 8.24
CA GLU A 1045 25.81 12.07 7.98
C GLU A 1045 26.77 12.42 6.83
N ASN A 1046 27.89 11.69 6.73
CA ASN A 1046 28.77 11.74 5.57
C ASN A 1046 29.49 10.39 5.39
N TRP A 1047 29.88 10.10 4.13
CA TRP A 1047 30.63 8.91 3.77
C TRP A 1047 31.46 9.16 2.51
N ASP A 1048 32.78 8.98 2.60
CA ASP A 1048 33.73 9.16 1.52
C ASP A 1048 34.73 8.00 1.50
N SER A 1049 34.78 7.27 0.39
CA SER A 1049 35.65 6.12 0.21
C SER A 1049 36.81 6.45 -0.73
N LEU A 1050 38.02 6.46 -0.19
CA LEU A 1050 39.28 6.75 -0.87
C LEU A 1050 40.17 5.50 -0.87
N GLY A 1051 39.90 4.56 -1.78
CA GLY A 1051 40.62 3.28 -1.83
C GLY A 1051 40.31 2.39 -0.62
N SER A 1052 41.30 2.09 0.21
CA SER A 1052 41.14 1.32 1.46
C SER A 1052 40.81 2.19 2.68
N THR A 1053 40.88 3.51 2.54
CA THR A 1053 40.52 4.47 3.59
C THR A 1053 39.08 4.92 3.41
N VAL A 1054 38.31 4.92 4.49
CA VAL A 1054 36.95 5.47 4.52
C VAL A 1054 36.90 6.60 5.53
N ARG A 1055 36.44 7.77 5.12
CA ARG A 1055 36.13 8.90 6.00
C ARG A 1055 34.61 9.00 6.14
N PHE A 1056 34.12 9.09 7.36
CA PHE A 1056 32.69 9.12 7.59
C PHE A 1056 32.35 9.77 8.94
N ARG A 1057 31.07 10.08 9.12
CA ARG A 1057 30.47 10.52 10.37
C ARG A 1057 29.11 9.88 10.47
N LEU A 1058 28.92 9.12 11.54
CA LEU A 1058 27.62 8.59 11.95
C LEU A 1058 27.16 9.28 13.24
N SER A 1059 25.86 9.54 13.33
CA SER A 1059 25.20 10.00 14.56
C SER A 1059 23.87 9.28 14.77
N GLY A 1060 23.57 8.92 16.01
CA GLY A 1060 22.35 8.21 16.38
C GLY A 1060 21.91 8.53 17.80
N HIS A 1061 20.93 7.78 18.29
CA HIS A 1061 20.36 7.96 19.63
C HIS A 1061 21.03 7.11 20.71
N GLN A 1062 21.88 6.16 20.31
CA GLN A 1062 22.70 5.30 21.17
C GLN A 1062 24.19 5.47 20.86
N PRO A 1063 25.11 5.06 21.75
CA PRO A 1063 26.51 4.89 21.40
C PRO A 1063 26.65 4.10 20.09
N VAL A 1064 27.44 4.64 19.16
CA VAL A 1064 27.46 4.12 17.79
C VAL A 1064 28.14 2.75 17.75
N VAL A 1065 27.44 1.78 17.19
CA VAL A 1065 27.96 0.46 16.85
C VAL A 1065 27.78 0.27 15.36
N LEU A 1066 28.88 -0.04 14.67
CA LEU A 1066 28.87 -0.27 13.22
C LEU A 1066 29.71 -1.48 12.83
N GLU A 1067 29.35 -2.07 11.70
CA GLU A 1067 30.01 -3.23 11.11
C GLU A 1067 30.46 -2.89 9.69
N ILE A 1068 31.74 -3.12 9.39
CA ILE A 1068 32.34 -2.92 8.07
C ILE A 1068 32.69 -4.27 7.44
N GLY A 1069 32.32 -4.44 6.17
CA GLY A 1069 32.69 -5.57 5.33
C GLY A 1069 33.74 -5.19 4.29
N GLY A 1070 34.28 -6.16 3.56
CA GLY A 1070 35.25 -5.91 2.48
C GLY A 1070 36.67 -5.58 2.94
N LEU A 1071 37.02 -5.88 4.20
CA LEU A 1071 38.37 -5.68 4.74
C LEU A 1071 39.19 -6.97 4.60
N THR A 1072 40.34 -6.88 3.93
CA THR A 1072 41.22 -8.02 3.63
C THR A 1072 42.30 -8.29 4.68
N VAL A 1073 42.54 -7.34 5.57
CA VAL A 1073 43.62 -7.35 6.58
C VAL A 1073 43.06 -7.30 8.00
N ALA A 1074 43.78 -7.91 8.95
CA ALA A 1074 43.45 -7.81 10.38
C ALA A 1074 44.09 -6.56 11.01
N GLY A 1075 43.55 -6.12 12.15
CA GLY A 1075 44.13 -4.98 12.90
C GLY A 1075 43.69 -3.60 12.41
N CYS A 1076 42.56 -3.50 11.72
CA CYS A 1076 41.96 -2.21 11.39
C CYS A 1076 41.52 -1.47 12.66
N SER A 1077 41.55 -0.14 12.61
CA SER A 1077 41.05 0.74 13.66
C SER A 1077 40.34 1.92 13.04
N ILE A 1078 39.41 2.54 13.78
CA ILE A 1078 38.81 3.80 13.39
C ILE A 1078 39.32 4.88 14.35
N SER A 1079 39.86 5.96 13.80
CA SER A 1079 40.30 7.13 14.56
C SER A 1079 39.38 8.31 14.29
N SER A 1080 38.92 8.99 15.33
CA SER A 1080 38.29 10.31 15.24
C SER A 1080 38.94 11.30 16.21
N SER A 1081 38.50 12.56 16.19
CA SER A 1081 38.94 13.56 17.17
C SER A 1081 38.56 13.21 18.62
N LYS A 1082 37.61 12.29 18.82
CA LYS A 1082 37.07 11.91 20.12
C LYS A 1082 37.71 10.66 20.70
N GLU A 1083 37.92 9.63 19.87
CA GLU A 1083 38.45 8.33 20.32
C GLU A 1083 39.08 7.52 19.17
N THR A 1084 39.81 6.47 19.53
CA THR A 1084 40.27 5.44 18.58
C THR A 1084 39.68 4.10 18.98
N VAL A 1085 38.94 3.47 18.06
CA VAL A 1085 38.22 2.21 18.26
C VAL A 1085 38.91 1.09 17.50
N GLN A 1086 39.23 -0.01 18.18
CA GLN A 1086 39.84 -1.18 17.57
C GLN A 1086 38.79 -2.12 16.99
N ALA A 1087 39.10 -2.75 15.86
CA ALA A 1087 38.20 -3.68 15.21
C ALA A 1087 38.04 -4.99 16.00
N ILE A 1088 36.80 -5.46 16.13
CA ILE A 1088 36.46 -6.80 16.63
C ILE A 1088 36.09 -7.66 15.42
N ARG A 1089 36.90 -8.67 15.11
CA ARG A 1089 36.65 -9.56 13.98
C ARG A 1089 35.47 -10.50 14.29
N LEU A 1090 34.50 -10.57 13.38
CA LEU A 1090 33.36 -11.50 13.44
C LEU A 1090 33.58 -12.72 12.54
N THR A 1091 32.68 -13.71 12.61
CA THR A 1091 32.77 -15.00 11.89
C THR A 1091 32.71 -14.87 10.36
N ASP A 1092 32.15 -13.76 9.85
CA ASP A 1092 31.81 -13.58 8.43
C ASP A 1092 32.82 -12.72 7.65
N SER A 1093 34.04 -12.56 8.19
CA SER A 1093 35.06 -11.64 7.65
C SER A 1093 34.61 -10.17 7.63
N THR A 1094 33.71 -9.82 8.56
CA THR A 1094 33.31 -8.45 8.87
C THR A 1094 33.92 -8.02 10.20
N TYR A 1095 33.97 -6.70 10.43
CA TYR A 1095 34.60 -6.11 11.60
C TYR A 1095 33.64 -5.15 12.29
N ARG A 1096 33.40 -5.39 13.57
CA ARG A 1096 32.56 -4.56 14.43
C ARG A 1096 33.41 -3.52 15.16
N PHE A 1097 32.87 -2.31 15.26
CA PHE A 1097 33.46 -1.19 15.97
C PHE A 1097 32.42 -0.58 16.91
N GLU A 1098 32.81 -0.33 18.15
CA GLU A 1098 31.95 0.18 19.21
C GLU A 1098 32.50 1.49 19.76
N PHE A 1099 31.76 2.57 19.55
CA PHE A 1099 32.06 3.89 20.06
C PHE A 1099 31.40 4.08 21.43
N LYS A 1100 32.01 4.89 22.28
CA LYS A 1100 31.38 5.29 23.56
C LYS A 1100 30.42 6.46 23.39
N SER A 1101 30.44 7.11 22.23
CA SER A 1101 29.68 8.31 21.92
C SER A 1101 28.55 8.05 20.92
N LYS A 1102 27.47 8.85 21.02
CA LYS A 1102 26.31 8.82 20.11
C LYS A 1102 26.61 9.44 18.73
N ASP A 1103 27.78 10.07 18.58
CA ASP A 1103 28.26 10.70 17.36
C ASP A 1103 29.76 10.43 17.24
N THR A 1104 30.13 9.72 16.19
CA THR A 1104 31.52 9.32 15.89
C THR A 1104 32.47 10.52 15.71
N GLY A 1105 31.94 11.70 15.38
CA GLY A 1105 32.72 12.81 14.82
C GLY A 1105 33.23 12.48 13.43
N ASP A 1106 34.14 13.30 12.88
CA ASP A 1106 34.80 12.95 11.63
C ASP A 1106 35.79 11.80 11.89
N ALA A 1107 35.41 10.61 11.45
CA ALA A 1107 36.09 9.36 11.70
C ALA A 1107 36.79 8.85 10.43
N VAL A 1108 37.91 8.16 10.62
CA VAL A 1108 38.72 7.61 9.53
C VAL A 1108 39.03 6.14 9.83
N LEU A 1109 38.65 5.26 8.90
CA LEU A 1109 39.05 3.85 8.92
C LEU A 1109 40.51 3.71 8.46
N ASN A 1110 41.35 3.15 9.34
CA ASN A 1110 42.74 2.84 9.07
C ASN A 1110 42.97 1.33 9.16
N CYS A 1111 43.36 0.72 8.04
CA CYS A 1111 43.76 -0.68 7.98
C CYS A 1111 45.25 -0.78 7.65
N PRO A 1112 46.03 -1.62 8.35
CA PRO A 1112 47.45 -1.79 8.07
C PRO A 1112 47.65 -2.32 6.63
N ALA A 1113 48.67 -1.79 5.94
CA ALA A 1113 48.98 -2.11 4.55
C ALA A 1113 49.42 -3.57 4.35
#